data_AF-A0A6J0HGR9-F1
#
_entry.id   AF-A0A6J0HGR9-F1
#
_cell.length_a   1.000
_cell.length_b   1.000
_cell.length_c   1.000
_cell.angle_alpha   90.00
_cell.angle_beta   90.00
_cell.angle_gamma   90.00
#
_symmetry.space_group_name_H-M   'P 1'
#
loop_
_entity.id
_entity.type
_entity.pdbx_description
1 polymer ?
#
loop_
_entity_poly.entity_id
_entity_poly.type
_entity_poly.pdbx_seq_one_letter_code
_entity_poly.pdbx_strand_id
1 'polypeptide(L)'
;MPVQLLKIMKEQSETPLPSHLQKEDLKDLQEGSDHTNKYIQGIVVLSYPLTKLGDGTDFFKIVLQGLDDSCSRINSINILIYGKMAEDCAKVIRHGDTFIVAGYKVIKSPTAREDGRHGCHLEVSEEDGSAIYCLQFCNQIYTKPRTATASETAFVSIAPKYVYTPLNQLKDGTIVNLYGVVKFFKPPYVSKGTDYCSVVTLVDPSNVKLTCTLFNGNPDSLPKIYKVGDIVRFHRIKIREYNGQMQGITSGGFASLTFDGTVGAPVVPRTSSKVYTFMDEEHKTIEELRVWAASNISISGPAAKLSSVQPMLFFDLTCQLVGKAKVDGSSFLLKVWDGTKCPYPTWRVPVEAKDLEGERVLLHQLRNLMVDILVYDNHVQLAKSLKIGSFLRIYSIHAKQASADNENVSHIEFHLHGGTCYGRGIGVLPENNSDVKELKTFLESVDLADSQNMESMSSVELDGTFSDFTDLESHLQRCQQLPVTVLTDHQDLNNTELKTIMNSTAPQQYRIRAKLRTYKPQKLHQSVKLHCSKCNSLQEVPDGDVFDFILQRSAITDPNPELHNTSWYDSVMWTTQDQKQRKIAIHFVRHDEMLRQPEDTLLMIEGGTLKEVWKLTKRFKCVIPVRSTEVDLELLDLSAPFLLQGNVKYYGYGCLQLF
;
A
#
# COMPACT_ATOMS: atom_id res chain seq x y z
N MET A 1 -46.52 21.76 -2.85
CA MET A 1 -46.69 20.32 -2.57
C MET A 1 -45.31 19.69 -2.69
N PRO A 2 -44.78 19.11 -1.60
CA PRO A 2 -43.35 18.81 -1.45
C PRO A 2 -42.98 17.46 -2.10
N VAL A 3 -41.72 17.32 -2.49
CA VAL A 3 -41.00 16.11 -2.93
C VAL A 3 -41.87 14.93 -3.42
N GLN A 4 -42.00 14.73 -4.74
CA GLN A 4 -42.29 13.37 -5.24
C GLN A 4 -41.04 12.52 -5.05
N LEU A 5 -41.02 11.88 -3.89
CA LEU A 5 -40.05 10.93 -3.37
C LEU A 5 -39.55 9.97 -4.46
N LEU A 6 -38.23 9.76 -4.48
CA LEU A 6 -37.53 8.60 -5.06
C LEU A 6 -38.45 7.36 -5.10
N LYS A 7 -39.14 7.16 -6.23
CA LYS A 7 -39.86 5.92 -6.45
C LYS A 7 -38.84 4.88 -6.84
N ILE A 8 -38.45 4.08 -5.85
CA ILE A 8 -37.77 2.82 -6.07
C ILE A 8 -38.74 1.95 -6.88
N MET A 9 -38.59 1.96 -8.19
CA MET A 9 -39.36 1.09 -9.07
C MET A 9 -38.76 -0.32 -8.94
N LYS A 10 -39.34 -1.14 -8.07
CA LYS A 10 -39.21 -2.60 -8.18
C LYS A 10 -40.07 -3.04 -9.36
N GLU A 11 -39.58 -3.96 -10.19
CA GLU A 11 -40.28 -4.46 -11.40
C GLU A 11 -41.72 -4.99 -11.17
N GLN A 12 -42.21 -5.05 -9.92
CA GLN A 12 -43.55 -5.53 -9.56
C GLN A 12 -44.46 -4.54 -8.80
N SER A 13 -44.13 -3.25 -8.65
CA SER A 13 -45.10 -2.29 -8.07
C SER A 13 -45.26 -0.99 -8.84
N GLU A 14 -46.53 -0.72 -9.17
CA GLU A 14 -47.09 0.37 -9.95
C GLU A 14 -46.60 1.76 -9.54
N THR A 15 -45.82 2.40 -10.40
CA THR A 15 -46.24 3.71 -10.93
C THR A 15 -45.44 4.06 -12.17
N PRO A 16 -46.11 4.21 -13.33
CA PRO A 16 -45.44 4.67 -14.54
C PRO A 16 -44.92 6.10 -14.35
N LEU A 17 -43.82 6.42 -15.03
CA LEU A 17 -43.38 7.81 -15.22
C LEU A 17 -44.57 8.65 -15.73
N PRO A 18 -44.68 9.92 -15.32
CA PRO A 18 -45.75 10.79 -15.82
C PRO A 18 -45.80 10.76 -17.35
N SER A 19 -46.97 10.44 -17.91
CA SER A 19 -47.16 10.18 -19.35
C SER A 19 -46.87 11.38 -20.27
N HIS A 20 -46.73 12.58 -19.70
CA HIS A 20 -46.39 13.80 -20.41
C HIS A 20 -44.87 13.98 -20.60
N LEU A 21 -44.02 13.21 -19.90
CA LEU A 21 -42.57 13.36 -19.98
C LEU A 21 -41.98 12.56 -21.15
N GLN A 22 -41.16 13.21 -21.97
CA GLN A 22 -40.46 12.60 -23.12
C GLN A 22 -38.96 12.45 -22.84
N LYS A 23 -38.36 11.33 -23.27
CA LYS A 23 -36.91 11.09 -23.13
C LYS A 23 -36.14 12.04 -24.06
N GLU A 24 -35.13 12.71 -23.54
CA GLU A 24 -34.20 13.54 -24.30
C GLU A 24 -32.79 12.93 -24.28
N ASP A 25 -32.11 12.91 -25.44
CA ASP A 25 -30.71 12.50 -25.55
C ASP A 25 -29.81 13.65 -25.06
N LEU A 26 -28.69 13.30 -24.43
CA LEU A 26 -27.70 14.27 -23.98
C LEU A 26 -27.20 15.17 -25.13
N LYS A 27 -27.19 14.69 -26.37
CA LYS A 27 -26.74 15.45 -27.55
C LYS A 27 -27.65 16.63 -27.92
N ASP A 28 -28.92 16.55 -27.54
CA ASP A 28 -29.94 17.53 -27.91
C ASP A 28 -30.04 18.68 -26.88
N LEU A 29 -29.23 18.62 -25.82
CA LEU A 29 -29.22 19.61 -24.74
C LEU A 29 -28.53 20.91 -25.15
N GLN A 30 -29.35 21.94 -25.32
CA GLN A 30 -28.90 23.31 -25.58
C GLN A 30 -29.49 24.28 -24.54
N GLU A 31 -28.69 25.28 -24.19
CA GLU A 31 -29.08 26.38 -23.30
C GLU A 31 -30.11 27.27 -24.01
N GLY A 32 -31.21 27.61 -23.33
CA GLY A 32 -32.28 28.47 -23.87
C GLY A 32 -33.42 27.73 -24.59
N SER A 33 -33.34 26.40 -24.73
CA SER A 33 -34.43 25.57 -25.24
C SER A 33 -35.44 25.20 -24.15
N ASP A 34 -36.71 25.00 -24.51
CA ASP A 34 -37.75 24.54 -23.57
C ASP A 34 -37.60 23.02 -23.32
N HIS A 35 -37.35 22.68 -22.05
CA HIS A 35 -37.14 21.32 -21.56
C HIS A 35 -38.18 20.91 -20.50
N THR A 36 -39.25 21.68 -20.36
CA THR A 36 -40.21 21.55 -19.24
C THR A 36 -40.91 20.19 -19.16
N ASN A 37 -41.13 19.52 -20.31
CA ASN A 37 -41.75 18.20 -20.40
C ASN A 37 -40.77 17.08 -20.80
N LYS A 38 -39.48 17.28 -20.54
CA LYS A 38 -38.43 16.33 -20.92
C LYS A 38 -37.75 15.73 -19.71
N TYR A 39 -37.19 14.54 -19.89
CA TYR A 39 -36.35 13.89 -18.91
C TYR A 39 -35.08 13.32 -19.54
N ILE A 40 -34.03 13.26 -18.74
CA ILE A 40 -32.78 12.59 -19.08
C ILE A 40 -32.65 11.35 -18.23
N GLN A 41 -32.25 10.25 -18.85
CA GLN A 41 -32.00 8.98 -18.17
C GLN A 41 -30.56 8.55 -18.36
N GLY A 42 -29.92 8.13 -17.26
CA GLY A 42 -28.54 7.66 -17.30
C GLY A 42 -28.10 6.99 -16.03
N ILE A 43 -26.91 6.40 -16.08
CA ILE A 43 -26.29 5.68 -14.96
C ILE A 43 -25.43 6.67 -14.17
N VAL A 44 -25.55 6.66 -12.85
CA VAL A 44 -24.66 7.42 -11.97
C VAL A 44 -23.25 6.80 -12.00
N VAL A 45 -22.28 7.55 -12.54
CA VAL A 45 -20.87 7.11 -12.63
C VAL A 45 -19.97 7.76 -11.61
N LEU A 46 -20.38 8.89 -11.03
CA LEU A 46 -19.64 9.59 -9.99
C LEU A 46 -20.60 10.39 -9.11
N SER A 47 -20.36 10.40 -7.81
CA SER A 47 -21.02 11.28 -6.85
C SER A 47 -19.95 11.96 -6.00
N TYR A 48 -20.16 13.24 -5.68
CA TYR A 48 -19.28 14.03 -4.82
C TYR A 48 -19.86 14.10 -3.41
N PRO A 49 -19.06 14.40 -2.37
CA PRO A 49 -19.59 14.59 -1.02
C PRO A 49 -20.66 15.69 -0.97
N LEU A 50 -21.67 15.51 -0.11
CA LEU A 50 -22.63 16.57 0.21
C LEU A 50 -21.89 17.73 0.89
N THR A 51 -22.09 18.94 0.39
CA THR A 51 -21.43 20.16 0.90
C THR A 51 -22.45 21.25 1.13
N LYS A 52 -22.16 22.21 2.01
CA LYS A 52 -22.98 23.41 2.20
C LYS A 52 -22.37 24.59 1.47
N LEU A 53 -23.17 25.31 0.71
CA LEU A 53 -22.79 26.56 0.05
C LEU A 53 -22.70 27.69 1.08
N GLY A 54 -22.09 28.81 0.69
CA GLY A 54 -21.83 29.95 1.60
C GLY A 54 -23.09 30.62 2.17
N ASP A 55 -24.25 30.39 1.55
CA ASP A 55 -25.58 30.81 1.98
C ASP A 55 -26.27 29.79 2.92
N GLY A 56 -25.62 28.64 3.19
CA GLY A 56 -26.15 27.56 4.01
C GLY A 56 -26.95 26.49 3.24
N THR A 57 -27.12 26.65 1.93
CA THR A 57 -27.88 25.73 1.07
C THR A 57 -27.10 24.42 0.87
N ASP A 58 -27.77 23.28 1.05
CA ASP A 58 -27.17 21.97 0.77
C ASP A 58 -26.96 21.78 -0.74
N PHE A 59 -25.77 21.29 -1.11
CA PHE A 59 -25.33 21.11 -2.48
C PHE A 59 -24.72 19.74 -2.70
N PHE A 60 -25.19 19.07 -3.75
CA PHE A 60 -24.77 17.73 -4.12
C PHE A 60 -24.53 17.64 -5.62
N LYS A 61 -23.34 17.21 -6.01
CA LYS A 61 -22.94 17.06 -7.41
C LYS A 61 -22.86 15.59 -7.79
N ILE A 62 -23.42 15.23 -8.94
CA ILE A 62 -23.34 13.89 -9.51
C ILE A 62 -23.00 13.95 -11.00
N VAL A 63 -22.50 12.84 -11.55
CA VAL A 63 -22.23 12.68 -12.97
C VAL A 63 -23.09 11.55 -13.51
N LEU A 64 -23.92 11.86 -14.50
CA LEU A 64 -24.76 10.90 -15.21
C LEU A 64 -24.11 10.53 -16.53
N GLN A 65 -24.06 9.24 -16.84
CA GLN A 65 -23.67 8.71 -18.16
C GLN A 65 -24.90 8.26 -18.93
N GLY A 66 -25.03 8.67 -20.19
CA GLY A 66 -26.15 8.28 -21.06
C GLY A 66 -26.16 6.77 -21.34
N LEU A 67 -27.35 6.21 -21.56
CA LEU A 67 -27.56 4.78 -21.82
C LEU A 67 -27.39 4.37 -23.30
N ASP A 68 -27.28 5.33 -24.22
CA ASP A 68 -27.29 5.06 -25.65
C ASP A 68 -25.87 4.76 -26.21
N ASP A 69 -25.70 3.58 -26.83
CA ASP A 69 -24.45 2.94 -27.28
C ASP A 69 -23.76 3.61 -28.48
N SER A 70 -24.15 4.84 -28.81
CA SER A 70 -23.61 5.55 -29.97
C SER A 70 -22.35 6.32 -29.60
N CYS A 71 -21.29 6.14 -30.39
CA CYS A 71 -19.95 6.66 -30.21
C CYS A 71 -19.87 8.20 -30.36
N SER A 72 -20.54 8.98 -29.50
CA SER A 72 -20.26 10.41 -29.34
C SER A 72 -19.15 10.62 -28.32
N ARG A 73 -18.23 11.55 -28.63
CA ARG A 73 -17.09 11.92 -27.76
C ARG A 73 -17.50 12.46 -26.39
N ILE A 74 -18.79 12.67 -26.16
CA ILE A 74 -19.38 13.20 -24.94
C ILE A 74 -20.57 12.29 -24.60
N ASN A 75 -20.42 11.45 -23.57
CA ASN A 75 -21.48 10.55 -23.09
C ASN A 75 -21.76 10.73 -21.58
N SER A 76 -21.34 11.86 -20.99
CA SER A 76 -21.62 12.14 -19.58
C SER A 76 -21.86 13.61 -19.32
N ILE A 77 -22.71 13.90 -18.34
CA ILE A 77 -23.15 15.25 -17.95
C ILE A 77 -23.07 15.44 -16.44
N ASN A 78 -22.71 16.64 -16.00
CA ASN A 78 -22.74 17.02 -14.60
C ASN A 78 -24.18 17.43 -14.21
N ILE A 79 -24.64 16.96 -13.05
CA ILE A 79 -25.93 17.36 -12.45
C ILE A 79 -25.64 17.98 -11.08
N LEU A 80 -26.15 19.18 -10.88
CA LEU A 80 -26.00 20.00 -9.69
C LEU A 80 -27.35 20.04 -8.97
N ILE A 81 -27.38 19.50 -7.75
CA ILE A 81 -28.58 19.30 -6.95
C ILE A 81 -28.51 20.22 -5.74
N TYR A 82 -29.57 21.00 -5.53
CA TYR A 82 -29.62 22.02 -4.48
C TYR A 82 -30.73 21.77 -3.45
N GLY A 83 -30.54 22.30 -2.25
CA GLY A 83 -31.51 22.29 -1.16
C GLY A 83 -31.76 20.91 -0.57
N LYS A 84 -32.94 20.69 0.01
CA LYS A 84 -33.30 19.44 0.67
C LYS A 84 -33.19 18.21 -0.23
N MET A 85 -33.44 18.38 -1.53
CA MET A 85 -33.27 17.32 -2.54
C MET A 85 -31.82 16.82 -2.63
N ALA A 86 -30.83 17.69 -2.35
CA ALA A 86 -29.42 17.32 -2.32
C ALA A 86 -29.13 16.32 -1.18
N GLU A 87 -29.68 16.58 0.00
CA GLU A 87 -29.54 15.72 1.18
C GLU A 87 -30.21 14.35 0.96
N ASP A 88 -31.44 14.35 0.44
CA ASP A 88 -32.20 13.13 0.18
C ASP A 88 -31.55 12.27 -0.94
N CYS A 89 -31.04 12.90 -2.00
CA CYS A 89 -30.28 12.20 -3.04
C CYS A 89 -28.99 11.59 -2.50
N ALA A 90 -28.23 12.31 -1.67
CA ALA A 90 -26.99 11.82 -1.09
C ALA A 90 -27.17 10.56 -0.22
N LYS A 91 -28.34 10.41 0.44
CA LYS A 91 -28.66 9.23 1.27
C LYS A 91 -28.97 7.98 0.46
N VAL A 92 -29.51 8.13 -0.76
CA VAL A 92 -30.06 7.00 -1.53
C VAL A 92 -29.17 6.58 -2.70
N ILE A 93 -28.34 7.48 -3.21
CA ILE A 93 -27.51 7.25 -4.39
C ILE A 93 -26.43 6.19 -4.18
N ARG A 94 -26.36 5.23 -5.12
CA ARG A 94 -25.24 4.29 -5.25
C ARG A 94 -24.64 4.39 -6.64
N HIS A 95 -23.32 4.20 -6.71
CA HIS A 95 -22.64 4.15 -7.99
C HIS A 95 -23.16 2.97 -8.83
N GLY A 96 -23.62 3.25 -10.05
CA GLY A 96 -24.27 2.28 -10.93
C GLY A 96 -25.80 2.31 -10.93
N ASP A 97 -26.44 3.11 -10.08
CA ASP A 97 -27.90 3.29 -10.11
C ASP A 97 -28.33 4.05 -11.38
N THR A 98 -29.51 3.71 -11.91
CA THR A 98 -30.11 4.43 -13.04
C THR A 98 -31.00 5.54 -12.52
N PHE A 99 -30.68 6.77 -12.90
CA PHE A 99 -31.40 7.98 -12.52
C PHE A 99 -32.16 8.53 -13.72
N ILE A 100 -33.37 8.98 -13.48
CA ILE A 100 -34.18 9.77 -14.40
C ILE A 100 -34.36 11.15 -13.80
N VAL A 101 -33.96 12.18 -14.52
CA VAL A 101 -33.98 13.57 -14.05
C VAL A 101 -34.92 14.36 -14.94
N ALA A 102 -35.92 15.00 -14.34
CA ALA A 102 -36.94 15.80 -15.01
C ALA A 102 -37.07 17.19 -14.35
N GLY A 103 -37.55 18.18 -15.11
CA GLY A 103 -37.71 19.56 -14.61
C GLY A 103 -36.38 20.24 -14.28
N TYR A 104 -35.36 20.05 -15.13
CA TYR A 104 -34.02 20.60 -14.95
C TYR A 104 -33.82 21.91 -15.71
N LYS A 105 -32.91 22.76 -15.21
CA LYS A 105 -32.37 23.92 -15.93
C LYS A 105 -31.05 23.54 -16.59
N VAL A 106 -30.89 23.87 -17.87
CA VAL A 106 -29.66 23.62 -18.63
C VAL A 106 -28.81 24.88 -18.62
N ILE A 107 -27.57 24.78 -18.13
CA ILE A 107 -26.63 25.89 -18.04
C ILE A 107 -25.29 25.48 -18.64
N LYS A 108 -24.58 26.41 -19.28
CA LYS A 108 -23.22 26.15 -19.79
C LYS A 108 -22.25 25.73 -18.67
N SER A 109 -21.55 24.63 -18.92
CA SER A 109 -20.58 24.08 -17.97
C SER A 109 -19.24 24.85 -18.11
N PRO A 110 -18.79 25.57 -17.07
CA PRO A 110 -17.51 26.27 -17.11
C PRO A 110 -16.31 25.32 -17.16
N THR A 111 -16.49 24.07 -16.71
CA THR A 111 -15.43 23.06 -16.62
C THR A 111 -15.40 22.08 -17.80
N ALA A 112 -16.26 22.24 -18.81
CA ALA A 112 -16.41 21.25 -19.90
C ALA A 112 -15.11 20.98 -20.67
N ARG A 113 -14.22 21.97 -20.77
CA ARG A 113 -12.89 21.82 -21.41
C ARG A 113 -11.86 21.09 -20.53
N GLU A 114 -12.06 21.12 -19.22
CA GLU A 114 -11.15 20.52 -18.23
C GLU A 114 -11.53 19.07 -17.94
N ASP A 115 -12.83 18.77 -17.85
CA ASP A 115 -13.32 17.44 -17.47
C ASP A 115 -13.75 16.57 -18.66
N GLY A 116 -13.76 17.10 -19.89
CA GLY A 116 -14.13 16.38 -21.11
C GLY A 116 -15.60 15.93 -21.15
N ARG A 117 -16.46 16.50 -20.31
CA ARG A 117 -17.89 16.17 -20.21
C ARG A 117 -18.74 17.07 -21.09
N HIS A 118 -20.07 16.92 -21.00
CA HIS A 118 -21.03 17.72 -21.75
C HIS A 118 -20.80 19.22 -21.56
N GLY A 119 -20.96 19.99 -22.64
CA GLY A 119 -20.77 21.44 -22.66
C GLY A 119 -21.72 22.21 -21.76
N CYS A 120 -22.75 21.53 -21.26
CA CYS A 120 -23.74 22.04 -20.29
C CYS A 120 -23.76 21.14 -19.06
N HIS A 121 -24.16 21.68 -17.92
CA HIS A 121 -24.60 20.93 -16.75
C HIS A 121 -26.10 21.15 -16.50
N LEU A 122 -26.69 20.30 -15.69
CA LEU A 122 -28.09 20.40 -15.29
C LEU A 122 -28.17 20.91 -13.85
N GLU A 123 -28.96 21.93 -13.60
CA GLU A 123 -29.34 22.34 -12.25
C GLU A 123 -30.73 21.83 -11.93
N VAL A 124 -30.87 21.27 -10.72
CA VAL A 124 -32.13 20.74 -10.22
C VAL A 124 -32.32 21.14 -8.76
N SER A 125 -33.52 21.63 -8.46
CA SER A 125 -33.93 22.07 -7.13
C SER A 125 -35.38 21.71 -6.88
N GLU A 126 -35.73 21.37 -5.64
CA GLU A 126 -37.12 21.16 -5.26
C GLU A 126 -37.96 22.42 -5.48
N GLU A 127 -37.39 23.61 -5.24
CA GLU A 127 -38.07 24.89 -5.39
C GLU A 127 -38.42 25.20 -6.86
N ASP A 128 -37.67 24.61 -7.79
CA ASP A 128 -37.88 24.73 -9.24
C ASP A 128 -38.83 23.65 -9.80
N GLY A 129 -39.38 22.78 -8.94
CA GLY A 129 -40.27 21.69 -9.37
C GLY A 129 -39.54 20.52 -10.05
N SER A 130 -38.22 20.40 -9.89
CA SER A 130 -37.44 19.29 -10.42
C SER A 130 -37.80 17.95 -9.74
N ALA A 131 -37.65 16.85 -10.47
CA ALA A 131 -37.86 15.50 -9.94
C ALA A 131 -36.72 14.56 -10.36
N ILE A 132 -36.26 13.71 -9.42
CA ILE A 132 -35.27 12.66 -9.66
C ILE A 132 -35.87 11.31 -9.27
N TYR A 133 -35.94 10.39 -10.22
CA TYR A 133 -36.38 9.01 -10.01
C TYR A 133 -35.17 8.07 -10.02
N CYS A 134 -35.08 7.17 -9.04
CA CYS A 134 -34.00 6.18 -8.94
C CYS A 134 -34.56 4.77 -9.15
N LEU A 135 -34.05 4.07 -10.16
CA LEU A 135 -34.33 2.67 -10.43
C LEU A 135 -33.30 1.79 -9.71
N GLN A 136 -33.72 1.15 -8.60
CA GLN A 136 -32.89 0.18 -7.87
C GLN A 136 -33.27 -1.24 -8.25
N PHE A 137 -32.32 -2.01 -8.77
CA PHE A 137 -32.48 -3.46 -8.95
C PHE A 137 -32.30 -4.16 -7.59
N CYS A 138 -33.39 -4.65 -7.00
CA CYS A 138 -33.33 -5.53 -5.82
C CYS A 138 -32.93 -6.95 -6.25
N ASN A 139 -31.64 -7.29 -6.15
CA ASN A 139 -31.21 -8.68 -6.04
C ASN A 139 -31.67 -9.23 -4.68
N GLN A 140 -32.86 -9.83 -4.62
CA GLN A 140 -33.29 -10.62 -3.47
C GLN A 140 -33.18 -12.11 -3.79
N ILE A 141 -32.16 -12.71 -3.20
CA ILE A 141 -32.01 -14.15 -2.97
C ILE A 141 -33.19 -14.59 -2.10
N TYR A 142 -34.12 -15.36 -2.66
CA TYR A 142 -35.03 -16.21 -1.88
C TYR A 142 -35.20 -17.56 -2.57
N THR A 143 -34.51 -18.56 -2.03
CA THR A 143 -34.84 -19.97 -2.16
C THR A 143 -36.21 -20.24 -1.51
N LYS A 144 -37.23 -20.56 -2.31
CA LYS A 144 -38.18 -21.65 -2.02
C LYS A 144 -38.97 -22.05 -3.27
N PRO A 145 -39.35 -23.33 -3.39
CA PRO A 145 -39.90 -23.89 -4.62
C PRO A 145 -41.40 -23.60 -4.71
N ARG A 146 -41.91 -23.38 -5.92
CA ARG A 146 -43.36 -23.50 -6.15
C ARG A 146 -43.74 -23.94 -7.55
N THR A 147 -44.56 -24.98 -7.52
CA THR A 147 -45.40 -25.60 -8.53
C THR A 147 -46.35 -24.61 -9.23
N ALA A 148 -46.62 -24.89 -10.52
CA ALA A 148 -47.85 -24.70 -11.34
C ALA A 148 -48.83 -23.57 -10.97
N THR A 149 -49.41 -22.74 -11.85
CA THR A 149 -49.79 -22.87 -13.28
C THR A 149 -50.34 -21.51 -13.75
N ALA A 150 -50.44 -21.35 -15.07
CA ALA A 150 -51.34 -20.46 -15.83
C ALA A 150 -50.88 -19.01 -16.14
N SER A 151 -50.33 -18.90 -17.37
CA SER A 151 -50.69 -17.96 -18.44
C SER A 151 -50.78 -16.46 -18.15
N GLU A 152 -49.72 -15.75 -18.49
CA GLU A 152 -49.79 -14.40 -19.06
C GLU A 152 -48.63 -14.19 -20.03
N THR A 153 -48.95 -13.58 -21.16
CA THR A 153 -48.17 -13.49 -22.41
C THR A 153 -46.79 -12.87 -22.19
N ALA A 154 -45.74 -13.68 -22.36
CA ALA A 154 -44.35 -13.29 -22.18
C ALA A 154 -43.88 -12.33 -23.30
N PHE A 155 -43.51 -11.10 -22.94
CA PHE A 155 -42.48 -10.37 -23.68
C PHE A 155 -41.14 -11.04 -23.36
N VAL A 156 -40.76 -12.02 -24.19
CA VAL A 156 -39.45 -12.66 -24.13
C VAL A 156 -38.40 -11.59 -24.45
N SER A 157 -37.65 -11.13 -23.46
CA SER A 157 -36.37 -10.48 -23.71
C SER A 157 -35.47 -11.55 -24.35
N ILE A 158 -35.22 -11.42 -25.65
CA ILE A 158 -34.31 -12.32 -26.35
C ILE A 158 -32.91 -12.01 -25.82
N ALA A 159 -32.47 -12.75 -24.80
CA ALA A 159 -31.08 -12.69 -24.35
C ALA A 159 -30.17 -12.99 -25.55
N PRO A 160 -29.11 -12.20 -25.79
CA PRO A 160 -28.20 -12.45 -26.91
C PRO A 160 -27.58 -13.83 -26.75
N LYS A 161 -27.85 -14.73 -27.71
CA LYS A 161 -27.31 -16.09 -27.71
C LYS A 161 -25.83 -16.06 -28.08
N TYR A 162 -24.96 -16.20 -27.08
CA TYR A 162 -23.52 -16.27 -27.29
C TYR A 162 -23.12 -17.65 -27.85
N VAL A 163 -22.26 -17.64 -28.87
CA VAL A 163 -21.64 -18.85 -29.43
C VAL A 163 -20.23 -19.00 -28.88
N TYR A 164 -19.95 -20.15 -28.26
CA TYR A 164 -18.64 -20.48 -27.69
C TYR A 164 -17.87 -21.41 -28.64
N THR A 165 -16.67 -20.99 -29.03
CA THR A 165 -15.83 -21.74 -29.98
C THR A 165 -14.84 -22.61 -29.21
N PRO A 166 -14.76 -23.93 -29.48
CA PRO A 166 -13.74 -24.81 -28.93
C PRO A 166 -12.32 -24.40 -29.33
N LEU A 167 -11.31 -24.71 -28.51
CA LEU A 167 -9.94 -24.25 -28.72
C LEU A 167 -9.29 -24.84 -29.99
N ASN A 168 -9.71 -26.03 -30.43
CA ASN A 168 -9.24 -26.65 -31.67
C ASN A 168 -9.85 -26.06 -32.96
N GLN A 169 -10.88 -25.21 -32.86
CA GLN A 169 -11.58 -24.61 -34.00
C GLN A 169 -11.26 -23.13 -34.21
N LEU A 170 -10.27 -22.61 -33.51
CA LEU A 170 -9.86 -21.21 -33.58
C LEU A 170 -9.20 -20.90 -34.93
N LYS A 171 -9.48 -19.70 -35.46
CA LYS A 171 -8.94 -19.22 -36.75
C LYS A 171 -8.29 -17.85 -36.59
N ASP A 172 -7.21 -17.61 -37.32
CA ASP A 172 -6.49 -16.33 -37.29
C ASP A 172 -7.40 -15.16 -37.71
N GLY A 173 -7.20 -14.00 -37.09
CA GLY A 173 -7.95 -12.78 -37.38
C GLY A 173 -9.39 -12.75 -36.85
N THR A 174 -9.86 -13.80 -36.18
CA THR A 174 -11.24 -13.86 -35.66
C THR A 174 -11.37 -13.27 -34.24
N ILE A 175 -12.57 -12.81 -33.90
CA ILE A 175 -12.94 -12.43 -32.52
C ILE A 175 -13.99 -13.44 -32.06
N VAL A 176 -13.70 -14.16 -30.99
CA VAL A 176 -14.52 -15.28 -30.52
C VAL A 176 -14.87 -15.15 -29.04
N ASN A 177 -15.85 -15.94 -28.61
CA ASN A 177 -16.09 -16.22 -27.21
C ASN A 177 -15.66 -17.66 -26.93
N LEU A 178 -15.05 -17.92 -25.78
CA LEU A 178 -14.58 -19.26 -25.44
C LEU A 178 -14.66 -19.52 -23.94
N TYR A 179 -14.65 -20.80 -23.60
CA TYR A 179 -14.40 -21.30 -22.26
C TYR A 179 -13.07 -22.05 -22.24
N GLY A 180 -12.40 -22.04 -21.10
CA GLY A 180 -11.21 -22.84 -20.92
C GLY A 180 -10.82 -22.97 -19.45
N VAL A 181 -10.13 -24.05 -19.14
CA VAL A 181 -9.53 -24.30 -17.84
C VAL A 181 -8.12 -23.73 -17.84
N VAL A 182 -7.77 -23.00 -16.79
CA VAL A 182 -6.46 -22.37 -16.63
C VAL A 182 -5.43 -23.46 -16.32
N LYS A 183 -4.50 -23.68 -17.26
CA LYS A 183 -3.36 -24.58 -17.08
C LYS A 183 -2.12 -23.86 -16.53
N PHE A 184 -1.99 -22.58 -16.85
CA PHE A 184 -0.90 -21.73 -16.38
C PHE A 184 -1.36 -20.28 -16.43
N PHE A 185 -0.94 -19.45 -15.49
CA PHE A 185 -1.18 -18.02 -15.57
C PHE A 185 -0.06 -17.21 -14.92
N LYS A 186 0.06 -15.96 -15.34
CA LYS A 186 0.82 -14.91 -14.67
C LYS A 186 -0.20 -13.92 -14.10
N PRO A 187 -0.21 -13.66 -12.79
CA PRO A 187 -1.09 -12.66 -12.21
C PRO A 187 -0.81 -11.29 -12.84
N PRO A 188 -1.76 -10.34 -12.81
CA PRO A 188 -1.57 -9.00 -13.35
C PRO A 188 -0.26 -8.35 -12.90
N TYR A 189 0.57 -7.95 -13.86
CA TYR A 189 1.84 -7.26 -13.61
C TYR A 189 1.98 -6.04 -14.52
N VAL A 190 2.73 -5.03 -14.05
CA VAL A 190 3.03 -3.84 -14.85
C VAL A 190 3.90 -4.26 -16.03
N SER A 191 3.41 -4.04 -17.26
CA SER A 191 4.18 -4.33 -18.46
C SER A 191 5.24 -3.25 -18.71
N LYS A 192 6.08 -3.42 -19.74
CA LYS A 192 6.98 -2.34 -20.20
C LYS A 192 6.23 -1.18 -20.89
N GLY A 193 4.97 -1.40 -21.26
CA GLY A 193 4.10 -0.38 -21.86
C GLY A 193 3.30 0.39 -20.81
N THR A 194 2.18 0.96 -21.23
CA THR A 194 1.26 1.73 -20.36
C THR A 194 0.35 0.85 -19.53
N ASP A 195 0.08 -0.37 -20.00
CA ASP A 195 -0.98 -1.23 -19.47
C ASP A 195 -0.43 -2.32 -18.55
N TYR A 196 -1.29 -2.83 -17.67
CA TYR A 196 -1.05 -4.09 -16.98
C TYR A 196 -1.22 -5.25 -17.96
N CYS A 197 -0.42 -6.30 -17.76
CA CYS A 197 -0.47 -7.52 -18.54
C CYS A 197 -0.77 -8.72 -17.64
N SER A 198 -1.62 -9.63 -18.10
CA SER A 198 -1.77 -10.98 -17.55
C SER A 198 -1.65 -11.98 -18.69
N VAL A 199 -0.91 -13.07 -18.45
CA VAL A 199 -0.75 -14.15 -19.43
C VAL A 199 -1.47 -15.36 -18.89
N VAL A 200 -2.38 -15.95 -19.66
CA VAL A 200 -3.18 -17.10 -19.24
C VAL A 200 -3.11 -18.16 -20.33
N THR A 201 -2.76 -19.39 -19.97
CA THR A 201 -2.80 -20.53 -20.89
C THR A 201 -3.99 -21.40 -20.55
N LEU A 202 -4.85 -21.60 -21.54
CA LEU A 202 -6.10 -22.33 -21.42
C LEU A 202 -6.01 -23.69 -22.10
N VAL A 203 -6.78 -24.63 -21.58
CA VAL A 203 -7.08 -25.93 -22.18
C VAL A 203 -8.57 -26.21 -22.07
N ASP A 204 -9.09 -27.00 -22.99
CA ASP A 204 -10.48 -27.46 -23.00
C ASP A 204 -10.52 -28.97 -23.31
N PRO A 205 -11.71 -29.59 -23.42
CA PRO A 205 -11.83 -31.01 -23.74
C PRO A 205 -11.18 -31.44 -25.07
N SER A 206 -10.85 -30.51 -25.97
CA SER A 206 -10.09 -30.81 -27.19
C SER A 206 -8.58 -31.01 -26.93
N ASN A 207 -8.11 -30.73 -25.70
CA ASN A 207 -6.73 -30.81 -25.25
C ASN A 207 -5.75 -29.88 -26.02
N VAL A 208 -6.29 -28.91 -26.76
CA VAL A 208 -5.52 -27.84 -27.39
C VAL A 208 -5.17 -26.78 -26.36
N LYS A 209 -3.96 -26.23 -26.44
CA LYS A 209 -3.50 -25.14 -25.57
C LYS A 209 -3.64 -23.82 -26.30
N LEU A 210 -4.25 -22.84 -25.65
CA LEU A 210 -4.28 -21.45 -26.13
C LEU A 210 -3.61 -20.54 -25.11
N THR A 211 -2.54 -19.86 -25.50
CA THR A 211 -1.93 -18.82 -24.66
C THR A 211 -2.53 -17.46 -25.00
N CYS A 212 -3.14 -16.84 -24.00
CA CYS A 212 -3.79 -15.55 -24.07
C CYS A 212 -2.92 -14.49 -23.37
N THR A 213 -2.58 -13.42 -24.08
CA THR A 213 -1.89 -12.25 -23.51
C THR A 213 -2.89 -11.11 -23.40
N LEU A 214 -3.24 -10.74 -22.17
CA LEU A 214 -4.33 -9.83 -21.86
C LEU A 214 -3.77 -8.51 -21.35
N PHE A 215 -4.22 -7.40 -21.93
CA PHE A 215 -3.79 -6.06 -21.56
C PHE A 215 -4.96 -5.20 -21.10
N ASN A 216 -4.76 -4.43 -20.03
CA ASN A 216 -5.71 -3.41 -19.58
C ASN A 216 -4.99 -2.35 -18.73
N GLY A 217 -5.40 -1.08 -18.85
CA GLY A 217 -4.89 0.00 -17.99
C GLY A 217 -5.26 -0.16 -16.52
N ASN A 218 -6.36 -0.87 -16.21
CA ASN A 218 -6.76 -1.19 -14.84
C ASN A 218 -6.52 -2.68 -14.53
N PRO A 219 -5.71 -3.03 -13.51
CA PRO A 219 -5.43 -4.42 -13.15
C PRO A 219 -6.69 -5.17 -12.70
N ASP A 220 -7.68 -4.50 -12.11
CA ASP A 220 -8.93 -5.12 -11.68
C ASP A 220 -9.81 -5.57 -12.85
N SER A 221 -9.58 -5.02 -14.04
CA SER A 221 -10.28 -5.35 -15.29
C SER A 221 -9.72 -6.60 -15.98
N LEU A 222 -8.59 -7.13 -15.51
CA LEU A 222 -8.04 -8.40 -15.97
C LEU A 222 -8.72 -9.60 -15.27
N PRO A 223 -8.62 -10.83 -15.81
CA PRO A 223 -9.28 -11.99 -15.22
C PRO A 223 -8.82 -12.27 -13.78
N LYS A 224 -9.79 -12.48 -12.89
CA LYS A 224 -9.58 -12.74 -11.46
C LYS A 224 -9.30 -14.23 -11.21
N ILE A 225 -8.11 -14.68 -11.63
CA ILE A 225 -7.61 -16.04 -11.49
C ILE A 225 -6.79 -16.15 -10.20
N TYR A 226 -7.07 -17.16 -9.37
CA TYR A 226 -6.39 -17.37 -8.09
C TYR A 226 -5.61 -18.67 -8.01
N LYS A 227 -5.91 -19.64 -8.89
CA LYS A 227 -5.19 -20.92 -8.93
C LYS A 227 -5.25 -21.56 -10.32
N VAL A 228 -4.28 -22.40 -10.61
CA VAL A 228 -4.34 -23.33 -11.74
C VAL A 228 -5.53 -24.27 -11.53
N GLY A 229 -6.27 -24.55 -12.60
CA GLY A 229 -7.54 -25.28 -12.56
C GLY A 229 -8.77 -24.38 -12.54
N ASP A 230 -8.65 -23.08 -12.23
CA ASP A 230 -9.76 -22.13 -12.38
C ASP A 230 -10.32 -22.16 -13.81
N ILE A 231 -11.62 -21.95 -13.96
CA ILE A 231 -12.28 -21.92 -15.28
C ILE A 231 -12.51 -20.48 -15.68
N VAL A 232 -12.18 -20.10 -16.91
CA VAL A 232 -12.46 -18.78 -17.44
C VAL A 232 -13.44 -18.85 -18.61
N ARG A 233 -14.26 -17.81 -18.70
CA ARG A 233 -15.04 -17.46 -19.88
C ARG A 233 -14.49 -16.16 -20.44
N PHE A 234 -14.06 -16.17 -21.69
CA PHE A 234 -13.63 -14.97 -22.38
C PHE A 234 -14.66 -14.59 -23.44
N HIS A 235 -15.08 -13.33 -23.41
CA HIS A 235 -15.89 -12.71 -24.44
C HIS A 235 -15.04 -11.75 -25.25
N ARG A 236 -15.26 -11.76 -26.57
CA ARG A 236 -14.56 -10.90 -27.54
C ARG A 236 -13.05 -10.99 -27.41
N ILE A 237 -12.50 -12.21 -27.36
CA ILE A 237 -11.05 -12.40 -27.45
C ILE A 237 -10.64 -12.47 -28.92
N LYS A 238 -9.63 -11.69 -29.30
CA LYS A 238 -9.09 -11.72 -30.66
C LYS A 238 -8.06 -12.83 -30.76
N ILE A 239 -8.20 -13.68 -31.77
CA ILE A 239 -7.26 -14.75 -32.06
C ILE A 239 -6.27 -14.26 -33.11
N ARG A 240 -4.99 -14.48 -32.84
CA ARG A 240 -3.89 -14.14 -33.74
C ARG A 240 -2.89 -15.28 -33.81
N GLU A 241 -2.40 -15.57 -35.01
CA GLU A 241 -1.25 -16.45 -35.19
C GLU A 241 0.05 -15.66 -35.04
N TYR A 242 0.96 -16.15 -34.20
CA TYR A 242 2.29 -15.57 -34.00
C TYR A 242 3.31 -16.70 -33.87
N ASN A 243 4.38 -16.64 -34.68
CA ASN A 243 5.42 -17.67 -34.75
C ASN A 243 4.87 -19.10 -34.93
N GLY A 244 3.83 -19.26 -35.76
CA GLY A 244 3.19 -20.56 -36.02
C GLY A 244 2.36 -21.11 -34.86
N GLN A 245 2.06 -20.29 -33.84
CA GLN A 245 1.18 -20.66 -32.73
C GLN A 245 0.00 -19.70 -32.62
N MET A 246 -1.18 -20.28 -32.40
CA MET A 246 -2.40 -19.53 -32.13
C MET A 246 -2.35 -18.92 -30.73
N GLN A 247 -2.62 -17.62 -30.65
CA GLN A 247 -2.59 -16.85 -29.40
C GLN A 247 -3.86 -16.00 -29.27
N GLY A 248 -4.35 -15.86 -28.05
CA GLY A 248 -5.42 -14.92 -27.72
C GLY A 248 -4.85 -13.57 -27.30
N ILE A 249 -5.45 -12.48 -27.74
CA ILE A 249 -5.14 -11.12 -27.26
C ILE A 249 -6.43 -10.36 -26.95
N THR A 250 -6.33 -9.43 -26.01
CA THR A 250 -7.45 -8.53 -25.67
C THR A 250 -7.91 -7.75 -26.91
N SER A 251 -9.22 -7.58 -27.03
CA SER A 251 -9.85 -6.80 -28.10
C SER A 251 -10.82 -5.76 -27.52
N GLY A 252 -11.36 -4.89 -28.37
CA GLY A 252 -12.34 -3.88 -27.97
C GLY A 252 -13.55 -4.52 -27.30
N GLY A 253 -13.83 -4.13 -26.05
CA GLY A 253 -14.94 -4.68 -25.27
C GLY A 253 -14.72 -6.09 -24.74
N PHE A 254 -13.45 -6.54 -24.63
CA PHE A 254 -13.11 -7.79 -23.95
C PHE A 254 -13.70 -7.85 -22.54
N ALA A 255 -14.29 -8.99 -22.18
CA ALA A 255 -14.79 -9.25 -20.84
C ALA A 255 -14.46 -10.67 -20.42
N SER A 256 -14.27 -10.87 -19.12
CA SER A 256 -13.96 -12.18 -18.56
C SER A 256 -14.78 -12.49 -17.32
N LEU A 257 -15.25 -13.73 -17.23
CA LEU A 257 -15.72 -14.32 -15.97
C LEU A 257 -14.75 -15.43 -15.57
N THR A 258 -14.43 -15.54 -14.28
CA THR A 258 -13.59 -16.62 -13.75
C THR A 258 -14.33 -17.38 -12.65
N PHE A 259 -14.25 -18.70 -12.65
CA PHE A 259 -14.96 -19.58 -11.74
C PHE A 259 -13.98 -20.53 -11.05
N ASP A 260 -14.36 -21.04 -9.89
CA ASP A 260 -13.59 -22.11 -9.24
C ASP A 260 -13.75 -23.41 -10.04
N GLY A 261 -12.63 -24.06 -10.36
CA GLY A 261 -12.57 -25.31 -11.10
C GLY A 261 -12.75 -26.58 -10.25
N THR A 262 -12.87 -26.48 -8.93
CA THR A 262 -13.12 -27.65 -8.08
C THR A 262 -14.54 -28.20 -8.32
N VAL A 263 -14.65 -29.52 -8.50
CA VAL A 263 -15.94 -30.22 -8.66
C VAL A 263 -16.81 -29.99 -7.43
N GLY A 264 -18.06 -29.56 -7.65
CA GLY A 264 -19.02 -29.28 -6.58
C GLY A 264 -18.85 -27.92 -5.88
N ALA A 265 -17.88 -27.09 -6.28
CA ALA A 265 -17.75 -25.74 -5.73
C ALA A 265 -18.90 -24.82 -6.23
N PRO A 266 -19.30 -23.79 -5.47
CA PRO A 266 -20.33 -22.85 -5.92
C PRO A 266 -19.98 -22.20 -7.26
N VAL A 267 -20.93 -22.15 -8.21
CA VAL A 267 -20.76 -21.48 -9.49
C VAL A 267 -21.00 -19.98 -9.32
N VAL A 268 -19.99 -19.29 -8.77
CA VAL A 268 -20.02 -17.84 -8.55
C VAL A 268 -18.99 -17.17 -9.47
N PRO A 269 -19.41 -16.35 -10.44
CA PRO A 269 -18.49 -15.67 -11.34
C PRO A 269 -17.68 -14.59 -10.62
N ARG A 270 -16.36 -14.66 -10.74
CA ARG A 270 -15.41 -13.60 -10.38
C ARG A 270 -15.19 -12.73 -11.60
N THR A 271 -15.67 -11.49 -11.53
CA THR A 271 -15.48 -10.50 -12.59
C THR A 271 -15.39 -9.08 -12.03
N SER A 272 -14.93 -8.15 -12.86
CA SER A 272 -15.03 -6.70 -12.68
C SER A 272 -16.05 -6.06 -13.63
N SER A 273 -16.62 -6.85 -14.55
CA SER A 273 -17.71 -6.39 -15.40
C SER A 273 -18.96 -6.16 -14.57
N LYS A 274 -19.53 -4.95 -14.64
CA LYS A 274 -20.74 -4.57 -13.89
C LYS A 274 -21.99 -5.32 -14.37
N VAL A 275 -22.01 -5.70 -15.65
CA VAL A 275 -23.11 -6.44 -16.29
C VAL A 275 -22.51 -7.64 -17.00
N TYR A 276 -23.09 -8.81 -16.77
CA TYR A 276 -22.78 -10.03 -17.49
C TYR A 276 -24.04 -10.88 -17.63
N THR A 277 -24.19 -11.54 -18.76
CA THR A 277 -25.22 -12.58 -18.95
C THR A 277 -24.64 -13.90 -18.45
N PHE A 278 -25.40 -14.65 -17.67
CA PHE A 278 -25.06 -16.01 -17.26
C PHE A 278 -26.33 -16.87 -17.28
N MET A 279 -26.40 -17.83 -18.20
CA MET A 279 -27.57 -18.68 -18.47
C MET A 279 -27.37 -20.10 -17.90
N ASP A 280 -28.46 -20.86 -17.75
CA ASP A 280 -28.41 -22.23 -17.22
C ASP A 280 -27.55 -23.18 -18.06
N GLU A 281 -27.48 -22.97 -19.37
CA GLU A 281 -26.63 -23.75 -20.29
C GLU A 281 -25.13 -23.53 -20.00
N GLU A 282 -24.78 -22.33 -19.55
CA GLU A 282 -23.41 -21.97 -19.16
C GLU A 282 -23.05 -22.58 -17.81
N HIS A 283 -24.02 -22.75 -16.91
CA HIS A 283 -23.84 -23.50 -15.67
C HIS A 283 -23.48 -24.95 -15.95
N LYS A 284 -24.19 -25.59 -16.89
CA LYS A 284 -23.88 -26.98 -17.31
C LYS A 284 -22.46 -27.08 -17.91
N THR A 285 -22.10 -26.13 -18.76
CA THR A 285 -20.77 -26.08 -19.40
C THR A 285 -19.64 -26.00 -18.36
N ILE A 286 -19.82 -25.20 -17.29
CA ILE A 286 -18.83 -25.09 -16.22
C ILE A 286 -18.68 -26.41 -15.46
N GLU A 287 -19.78 -27.08 -15.11
CA GLU A 287 -19.72 -28.36 -14.41
C GLU A 287 -19.06 -29.46 -15.27
N GLU A 288 -19.38 -29.51 -16.57
CA GLU A 288 -18.73 -30.42 -17.52
C GLU A 288 -17.20 -30.17 -17.58
N LEU A 289 -16.78 -28.91 -17.59
CA LEU A 289 -15.35 -28.54 -17.57
C LEU A 289 -14.66 -28.90 -16.25
N ARG A 290 -15.35 -28.82 -15.10
CA ARG A 290 -14.81 -29.24 -13.79
C ARG A 290 -14.53 -30.74 -13.75
N VAL A 291 -15.50 -31.54 -14.21
CA VAL A 291 -15.37 -33.00 -14.28
C VAL A 291 -14.23 -33.39 -15.22
N TRP A 292 -14.15 -32.73 -16.38
CA TRP A 292 -13.06 -32.96 -17.33
C TRP A 292 -11.70 -32.56 -16.74
N ALA A 293 -11.60 -31.39 -16.11
CA ALA A 293 -10.36 -30.88 -15.51
C ALA A 293 -9.83 -31.83 -14.43
N ALA A 294 -10.71 -32.35 -13.56
CA ALA A 294 -10.34 -33.28 -12.50
C ALA A 294 -9.71 -34.58 -13.02
N SER A 295 -10.06 -35.00 -14.24
CA SER A 295 -9.54 -36.22 -14.86
C SER A 295 -8.31 -36.01 -15.75
N ASN A 296 -8.15 -34.80 -16.33
CA ASN A 296 -7.18 -34.55 -17.41
C ASN A 296 -6.09 -33.54 -17.07
N ILE A 297 -6.23 -32.78 -15.99
CA ILE A 297 -5.25 -31.77 -15.57
C ILE A 297 -4.62 -32.21 -14.26
N SER A 298 -3.31 -32.36 -14.26
CA SER A 298 -2.52 -32.44 -13.03
C SER A 298 -2.52 -31.06 -12.38
N ILE A 299 -3.54 -30.80 -11.54
CA ILE A 299 -3.59 -29.60 -10.72
C ILE A 299 -2.51 -29.79 -9.64
N SER A 300 -1.50 -28.92 -9.64
CA SER A 300 -0.57 -28.84 -8.51
C SER A 300 -1.40 -28.69 -7.24
N GLY A 301 -1.07 -29.45 -6.19
CA GLY A 301 -1.84 -29.48 -4.94
C GLY A 301 -2.10 -28.09 -4.35
N PRO A 302 -2.92 -28.01 -3.28
CA PRO A 302 -3.21 -26.73 -2.62
C PRO A 302 -1.92 -25.97 -2.27
N ALA A 303 -2.02 -24.64 -2.21
CA ALA A 303 -0.89 -23.79 -1.82
C ALA A 303 -0.22 -24.36 -0.55
N ALA A 304 1.11 -24.44 -0.55
CA ALA A 304 1.84 -25.10 0.52
C ALA A 304 1.70 -24.30 1.82
N LYS A 305 1.69 -25.01 2.94
CA LYS A 305 1.77 -24.42 4.27
C LYS A 305 3.23 -24.16 4.63
N LEU A 306 3.48 -23.18 5.49
CA LEU A 306 4.83 -22.90 6.00
C LEU A 306 5.42 -24.13 6.71
N SER A 307 4.60 -24.92 7.38
CA SER A 307 5.00 -26.17 8.03
C SER A 307 5.46 -27.27 7.07
N SER A 308 5.05 -27.24 5.80
CA SER A 308 5.38 -28.27 4.80
C SER A 308 6.44 -27.82 3.78
N VAL A 309 7.05 -26.64 3.99
CA VAL A 309 8.09 -26.11 3.11
C VAL A 309 9.29 -27.04 3.07
N GLN A 310 9.79 -27.30 1.86
CA GLN A 310 11.06 -27.98 1.63
C GLN A 310 12.11 -26.98 1.14
N PRO A 311 13.38 -27.12 1.58
CA PRO A 311 14.45 -26.28 1.08
C PRO A 311 14.68 -26.47 -0.44
N MET A 312 15.16 -25.43 -1.09
CA MET A 312 15.49 -25.34 -2.52
C MET A 312 14.32 -25.53 -3.50
N LEU A 313 13.07 -25.45 -3.03
CA LEU A 313 11.88 -25.56 -3.88
C LEU A 313 11.20 -24.21 -4.12
N PHE A 314 10.48 -24.17 -5.24
CA PHE A 314 9.51 -23.13 -5.56
C PHE A 314 8.12 -23.59 -5.17
N PHE A 315 7.36 -22.73 -4.49
CA PHE A 315 5.99 -23.04 -4.09
C PHE A 315 5.11 -21.79 -4.02
N ASP A 316 3.81 -22.01 -4.02
CA ASP A 316 2.81 -20.96 -3.83
C ASP A 316 2.37 -20.95 -2.37
N LEU A 317 2.34 -19.77 -1.74
CA LEU A 317 1.95 -19.58 -0.34
C LEU A 317 0.66 -18.77 -0.26
N THR A 318 -0.28 -19.22 0.57
CA THR A 318 -1.45 -18.42 0.97
C THR A 318 -1.27 -17.98 2.42
N CYS A 319 -1.22 -16.69 2.65
CA CYS A 319 -0.82 -16.11 3.94
C CYS A 319 -1.50 -14.76 4.20
N GLN A 320 -1.45 -14.30 5.45
CA GLN A 320 -1.83 -12.94 5.83
C GLN A 320 -0.58 -12.06 5.95
N LEU A 321 -0.68 -10.81 5.47
CA LEU A 321 0.35 -9.80 5.63
C LEU A 321 0.25 -9.14 7.01
N VAL A 322 1.28 -9.24 7.82
CA VAL A 322 1.30 -8.68 9.20
C VAL A 322 2.28 -7.53 9.36
N GLY A 323 3.29 -7.46 8.51
CA GLY A 323 4.17 -6.31 8.44
C GLY A 323 4.84 -6.18 7.08
N LYS A 324 5.35 -5.00 6.78
CA LYS A 324 6.10 -4.73 5.57
C LYS A 324 7.15 -3.66 5.83
N ALA A 325 8.26 -3.68 5.12
CA ALA A 325 9.30 -2.70 5.33
C ALA A 325 10.15 -2.47 4.09
N LYS A 326 10.64 -1.23 3.96
CA LYS A 326 11.65 -0.92 2.95
C LYS A 326 13.01 -1.46 3.41
N VAL A 327 13.70 -2.19 2.53
CA VAL A 327 15.05 -2.71 2.79
C VAL A 327 16.06 -1.88 2.01
N ASP A 328 15.99 -1.93 0.68
CA ASP A 328 16.77 -1.08 -0.22
C ASP A 328 15.89 -0.53 -1.37
N GLY A 329 16.48 0.06 -2.40
CA GLY A 329 15.73 0.59 -3.56
C GLY A 329 15.19 -0.49 -4.50
N SER A 330 15.81 -1.67 -4.51
CA SER A 330 15.57 -2.82 -5.38
C SER A 330 14.85 -3.99 -4.70
N SER A 331 14.72 -3.97 -3.37
CA SER A 331 14.11 -5.02 -2.56
C SER A 331 13.16 -4.46 -1.50
N PHE A 332 12.15 -5.25 -1.16
CA PHE A 332 11.12 -4.91 -0.18
C PHE A 332 10.79 -6.12 0.68
N LEU A 333 10.64 -5.91 1.98
CA LEU A 333 10.34 -6.97 2.94
C LEU A 333 8.83 -7.10 3.15
N LEU A 334 8.32 -8.33 3.07
CA LEU A 334 7.00 -8.71 3.55
C LEU A 334 7.15 -9.68 4.73
N LYS A 335 6.54 -9.34 5.87
CA LYS A 335 6.36 -10.24 7.01
C LYS A 335 4.98 -10.87 6.92
N VAL A 336 4.94 -12.19 6.74
CA VAL A 336 3.71 -12.93 6.50
C VAL A 336 3.63 -14.17 7.39
N TRP A 337 2.41 -14.67 7.59
CA TRP A 337 2.16 -15.92 8.31
C TRP A 337 0.92 -16.63 7.76
N ASP A 338 0.84 -17.94 7.96
CA ASP A 338 -0.30 -18.78 7.59
C ASP A 338 -0.88 -19.56 8.78
N GLY A 339 -0.46 -19.19 10.01
CA GLY A 339 -0.78 -19.85 11.26
C GLY A 339 0.10 -21.08 11.58
N THR A 340 0.94 -21.54 10.66
CA THR A 340 1.80 -22.70 10.86
C THR A 340 3.26 -22.30 11.05
N LYS A 341 4.00 -23.07 11.85
CA LYS A 341 5.43 -22.85 12.09
C LYS A 341 6.27 -23.52 11.00
N CYS A 342 7.19 -22.76 10.40
CA CYS A 342 8.21 -23.33 9.50
C CYS A 342 9.09 -24.35 10.25
N PRO A 343 9.33 -25.55 9.70
CA PRO A 343 10.12 -26.58 10.39
C PRO A 343 11.61 -26.22 10.48
N TYR A 344 12.08 -25.27 9.66
CA TYR A 344 13.46 -24.82 9.63
C TYR A 344 13.60 -23.42 10.23
N PRO A 345 14.77 -23.09 10.81
CA PRO A 345 15.10 -21.72 11.18
C PRO A 345 14.96 -20.80 9.96
N THR A 346 14.25 -19.68 10.12
CA THR A 346 14.02 -18.72 9.02
C THR A 346 14.91 -17.51 9.18
N TRP A 347 15.40 -17.01 8.05
CA TRP A 347 16.19 -15.77 8.04
C TRP A 347 15.34 -14.57 8.47
N ARG A 348 15.92 -13.73 9.32
CA ARG A 348 15.33 -12.45 9.73
C ARG A 348 16.09 -11.32 9.07
N VAL A 349 15.41 -10.59 8.20
CA VAL A 349 16.02 -9.48 7.48
C VAL A 349 16.23 -8.32 8.45
N PRO A 350 17.45 -7.79 8.59
CA PRO A 350 17.69 -6.62 9.44
C PRO A 350 17.04 -5.39 8.79
N VAL A 351 16.07 -4.79 9.48
CA VAL A 351 15.40 -3.57 9.01
C VAL A 351 15.30 -2.56 10.15
N GLU A 352 15.44 -1.28 9.83
CA GLU A 352 15.31 -0.21 10.80
C GLU A 352 13.88 -0.13 11.37
N ALA A 353 13.77 0.08 12.69
CA ALA A 353 12.49 0.10 13.38
C ALA A 353 11.54 1.22 12.92
N LYS A 354 12.04 2.21 12.18
CA LYS A 354 11.26 3.33 11.62
C LYS A 354 10.60 2.98 10.28
N ASP A 355 11.19 2.05 9.53
CA ASP A 355 10.75 1.66 8.19
C ASP A 355 9.84 0.41 8.21
N LEU A 356 9.72 -0.24 9.37
CA LEU A 356 8.82 -1.36 9.60
C LEU A 356 7.39 -0.86 9.88
N GLU A 357 6.51 -1.11 8.92
CA GLU A 357 5.07 -0.91 9.05
C GLU A 357 4.41 -2.21 9.55
N GLY A 358 3.62 -2.14 10.62
CA GLY A 358 2.96 -3.29 11.24
C GLY A 358 2.65 -3.03 12.72
N GLU A 359 1.69 -3.77 13.29
CA GLU A 359 1.39 -3.66 14.71
C GLU A 359 2.48 -4.35 15.54
N ARG A 360 3.22 -3.58 16.35
CA ARG A 360 4.40 -4.07 17.07
C ARG A 360 4.05 -5.22 18.03
N VAL A 361 2.93 -5.12 18.73
CA VAL A 361 2.47 -6.14 19.68
C VAL A 361 2.22 -7.46 18.95
N LEU A 362 1.48 -7.42 17.84
CA LEU A 362 1.19 -8.58 17.01
C LEU A 362 2.47 -9.19 16.41
N LEU A 363 3.41 -8.36 15.95
CA LEU A 363 4.71 -8.82 15.45
C LEU A 363 5.56 -9.49 16.54
N HIS A 364 5.45 -9.06 17.80
CA HIS A 364 6.11 -9.72 18.91
C HIS A 364 5.44 -11.05 19.27
N GLN A 365 4.11 -11.11 19.30
CA GLN A 365 3.35 -12.33 19.57
C GLN A 365 3.61 -13.41 18.52
N LEU A 366 3.51 -13.05 17.23
CA LEU A 366 3.64 -14.00 16.12
C LEU A 366 5.10 -14.33 15.74
N ARG A 367 6.10 -13.92 16.55
CA ARG A 367 7.53 -13.97 16.21
C ARG A 367 8.01 -15.34 15.73
N ASN A 368 7.42 -16.43 16.20
CA ASN A 368 7.82 -17.80 15.83
C ASN A 368 6.99 -18.39 14.67
N LEU A 369 5.89 -17.76 14.28
CA LEU A 369 4.98 -18.20 13.21
C LEU A 369 5.17 -17.40 11.92
N MET A 370 5.69 -16.17 12.02
CA MET A 370 5.94 -15.33 10.84
C MET A 370 7.23 -15.70 10.13
N VAL A 371 7.24 -15.52 8.81
CA VAL A 371 8.42 -15.58 7.95
C VAL A 371 8.65 -14.26 7.23
N ASP A 372 9.93 -14.00 6.92
CA ASP A 372 10.36 -12.83 6.17
C ASP A 372 10.53 -13.23 4.70
N ILE A 373 9.82 -12.56 3.78
CA ILE A 373 9.93 -12.77 2.34
C ILE A 373 10.53 -11.51 1.72
N LEU A 374 11.67 -11.66 1.04
CA LEU A 374 12.26 -10.58 0.24
C LEU A 374 11.71 -10.57 -1.18
N VAL A 375 11.18 -9.44 -1.58
CA VAL A 375 10.57 -9.20 -2.89
C VAL A 375 11.44 -8.25 -3.70
N TYR A 376 11.75 -8.60 -4.95
CA TYR A 376 12.69 -7.84 -5.79
C TYR A 376 12.03 -7.20 -7.02
N ASP A 377 12.69 -6.16 -7.55
CA ASP A 377 12.47 -5.57 -8.87
C ASP A 377 11.03 -5.11 -9.14
N ASN A 378 10.38 -5.67 -10.16
CA ASN A 378 9.04 -5.28 -10.62
C ASN A 378 7.93 -5.53 -9.59
N HIS A 379 8.20 -6.33 -8.57
CA HIS A 379 7.23 -6.66 -7.51
C HIS A 379 7.26 -5.63 -6.37
N VAL A 380 8.29 -4.79 -6.26
CA VAL A 380 8.48 -3.82 -5.17
C VAL A 380 7.34 -2.80 -5.11
N GLN A 381 6.88 -2.28 -6.25
CA GLN A 381 5.80 -1.28 -6.28
C GLN A 381 4.48 -1.88 -5.77
N LEU A 382 4.18 -3.11 -6.19
CA LEU A 382 3.02 -3.84 -5.68
C LEU A 382 3.16 -4.06 -4.17
N ALA A 383 4.30 -4.56 -3.71
CA ALA A 383 4.57 -4.81 -2.30
C ALA A 383 4.40 -3.57 -1.41
N LYS A 384 4.84 -2.39 -1.88
CA LYS A 384 4.61 -1.10 -1.20
C LYS A 384 3.12 -0.76 -1.06
N SER A 385 2.33 -1.02 -2.10
CA SER A 385 0.90 -0.70 -2.14
C SER A 385 0.01 -1.64 -1.31
N LEU A 386 0.53 -2.80 -0.88
CA LEU A 386 -0.23 -3.78 -0.09
C LEU A 386 -0.63 -3.21 1.27
N LYS A 387 -1.87 -3.50 1.69
CA LYS A 387 -2.39 -3.11 3.00
C LYS A 387 -2.08 -4.19 4.04
N ILE A 388 -1.58 -3.79 5.20
CA ILE A 388 -1.38 -4.71 6.34
C ILE A 388 -2.74 -5.30 6.74
N GLY A 389 -2.74 -6.58 7.12
CA GLY A 389 -3.94 -7.38 7.41
C GLY A 389 -4.56 -8.05 6.19
N SER A 390 -4.15 -7.69 4.96
CA SER A 390 -4.67 -8.32 3.74
C SER A 390 -4.21 -9.76 3.57
N PHE A 391 -5.05 -10.57 2.93
CA PHE A 391 -4.73 -11.94 2.57
C PHE A 391 -4.12 -12.00 1.17
N LEU A 392 -3.01 -12.71 1.06
CA LEU A 392 -2.20 -12.77 -0.14
C LEU A 392 -2.04 -14.22 -0.59
N ARG A 393 -1.98 -14.41 -1.90
CA ARG A 393 -1.35 -15.57 -2.53
C ARG A 393 -0.09 -15.12 -3.23
N ILE A 394 1.05 -15.62 -2.77
CA ILE A 394 2.35 -15.31 -3.36
C ILE A 394 2.77 -16.51 -4.18
N TYR A 395 2.97 -16.31 -5.47
CA TYR A 395 3.21 -17.38 -6.44
C TYR A 395 4.70 -17.57 -6.68
N SER A 396 5.15 -18.83 -6.73
CA SER A 396 6.51 -19.24 -7.04
C SER A 396 7.57 -18.55 -6.16
N ILE A 397 7.37 -18.62 -4.83
CA ILE A 397 8.38 -18.23 -3.83
C ILE A 397 9.52 -19.25 -3.85
N HIS A 398 10.75 -18.78 -3.85
CA HIS A 398 11.94 -19.61 -3.70
C HIS A 398 12.33 -19.75 -2.23
N ALA A 399 12.25 -20.96 -1.67
CA ALA A 399 12.86 -21.29 -0.38
C ALA A 399 14.33 -21.66 -0.61
N LYS A 400 15.26 -20.74 -0.36
CA LYS A 400 16.69 -21.01 -0.50
C LYS A 400 17.24 -21.50 0.84
N GLN A 401 17.92 -22.64 0.84
CA GLN A 401 18.73 -23.03 2.00
C GLN A 401 20.05 -22.28 1.94
N ALA A 402 20.36 -21.53 2.99
CA ALA A 402 21.67 -20.94 3.18
C ALA A 402 22.41 -21.78 4.23
N SER A 403 23.50 -22.41 3.80
CA SER A 403 24.51 -22.99 4.67
C SER A 403 25.68 -22.04 4.71
N ALA A 404 26.03 -21.51 5.88
CA ALA A 404 27.34 -20.92 6.06
C ALA A 404 28.37 -22.06 6.05
N ASP A 405 29.47 -21.91 5.30
CA ASP A 405 30.52 -22.92 5.08
C ASP A 405 31.21 -23.46 6.37
N ASN A 406 30.75 -23.08 7.58
CA ASN A 406 31.28 -23.56 8.86
C ASN A 406 30.23 -23.72 9.99
N GLU A 407 28.91 -23.74 9.72
CA GLU A 407 27.90 -23.99 10.76
C GLU A 407 27.02 -25.22 10.47
N ASN A 408 26.81 -26.06 11.50
CA ASN A 408 25.91 -27.22 11.51
C ASN A 408 24.40 -26.85 11.52
N VAL A 409 24.02 -25.58 11.33
CA VAL A 409 22.59 -25.17 11.35
C VAL A 409 22.27 -24.33 10.11
N SER A 410 21.63 -24.98 9.13
CA SER A 410 21.11 -24.30 7.94
C SER A 410 19.85 -23.50 8.26
N HIS A 411 19.73 -22.28 7.73
CA HIS A 411 18.48 -21.52 7.74
C HIS A 411 17.86 -21.43 6.33
N ILE A 412 16.57 -21.13 6.28
CA ILE A 412 15.83 -20.92 5.03
C ILE A 412 15.54 -19.44 4.83
N GLU A 413 15.83 -18.97 3.62
CA GLU A 413 15.56 -17.64 3.12
C GLU A 413 14.43 -17.72 2.08
N PHE A 414 13.42 -16.86 2.19
CA PHE A 414 12.33 -16.81 1.22
C PHE A 414 12.51 -15.62 0.28
N HIS A 415 12.60 -15.90 -1.02
CA HIS A 415 12.80 -14.89 -2.05
C HIS A 415 11.73 -14.95 -3.12
N LEU A 416 11.16 -13.79 -3.45
CA LEU A 416 10.38 -13.58 -4.66
C LEU A 416 11.22 -12.80 -5.67
N HIS A 417 11.96 -13.55 -6.47
CA HIS A 417 12.85 -13.01 -7.51
C HIS A 417 12.11 -12.12 -8.52
N GLY A 418 12.82 -11.16 -9.09
CA GLY A 418 12.32 -10.32 -10.16
C GLY A 418 11.89 -11.10 -11.41
N GLY A 419 11.12 -10.41 -12.25
CA GLY A 419 10.46 -10.95 -13.43
C GLY A 419 9.23 -11.80 -13.11
N THR A 420 8.58 -12.27 -14.17
CA THR A 420 7.29 -12.99 -14.11
C THR A 420 7.37 -14.41 -14.66
N CYS A 421 8.57 -14.99 -14.74
CA CYS A 421 8.73 -16.38 -15.17
C CYS A 421 8.02 -17.31 -14.19
N TYR A 422 7.47 -18.41 -14.71
CA TYR A 422 6.73 -19.41 -13.91
C TYR A 422 5.54 -18.86 -13.10
N GLY A 423 4.99 -17.70 -13.48
CA GLY A 423 3.85 -17.13 -12.77
C GLY A 423 4.21 -16.36 -11.50
N ARG A 424 5.51 -16.10 -11.26
CA ARG A 424 5.96 -15.29 -10.12
C ARG A 424 5.20 -13.98 -10.01
N GLY A 425 4.67 -13.72 -8.82
CA GLY A 425 3.94 -12.51 -8.51
C GLY A 425 3.17 -12.62 -7.21
N ILE A 426 2.41 -11.57 -6.90
CA ILE A 426 1.59 -11.48 -5.69
C ILE A 426 0.15 -11.23 -6.13
N GLY A 427 -0.78 -12.04 -5.66
CA GLY A 427 -2.22 -11.83 -5.81
C GLY A 427 -2.86 -11.50 -4.47
N VAL A 428 -3.71 -10.48 -4.42
CA VAL A 428 -4.52 -10.16 -3.23
C VAL A 428 -5.78 -11.01 -3.28
N LEU A 429 -6.06 -11.75 -2.21
CA LEU A 429 -7.24 -12.59 -2.10
C LEU A 429 -8.34 -11.85 -1.32
N PRO A 430 -9.59 -11.83 -1.82
CA PRO A 430 -10.71 -11.24 -1.10
C PRO A 430 -11.18 -12.14 0.05
N GLU A 431 -11.79 -11.56 1.09
CA GLU A 431 -12.30 -12.29 2.26
C GLU A 431 -13.38 -13.33 1.93
N ASN A 432 -14.07 -13.19 0.80
CA ASN A 432 -15.08 -14.16 0.38
C ASN A 432 -14.49 -15.43 -0.27
N ASN A 433 -13.18 -15.47 -0.52
CA ASN A 433 -12.47 -16.63 -1.07
C ASN A 433 -12.48 -17.80 -0.08
N SER A 434 -12.68 -19.04 -0.57
CA SER A 434 -12.70 -20.25 0.26
C SER A 434 -11.42 -20.43 1.08
N ASP A 435 -10.28 -20.26 0.43
CA ASP A 435 -8.95 -20.47 1.01
C ASP A 435 -8.67 -19.42 2.08
N VAL A 436 -9.22 -18.21 1.93
CA VAL A 436 -9.13 -17.14 2.94
C VAL A 436 -10.04 -17.42 4.12
N LYS A 437 -11.25 -17.95 3.92
CA LYS A 437 -12.15 -18.33 5.03
C LYS A 437 -11.52 -19.42 5.87
N GLU A 438 -10.98 -20.46 5.24
CA GLU A 438 -10.26 -21.54 5.92
C GLU A 438 -9.04 -21.01 6.67
N LEU A 439 -8.23 -20.16 6.03
CA LEU A 439 -7.09 -19.54 6.68
C LEU A 439 -7.52 -18.70 7.88
N LYS A 440 -8.52 -17.81 7.73
CA LYS A 440 -8.98 -16.92 8.79
C LYS A 440 -9.49 -17.70 10.01
N THR A 441 -10.31 -18.72 9.81
CA THR A 441 -10.77 -19.61 10.91
C THR A 441 -9.59 -20.29 11.60
N PHE A 442 -8.56 -20.68 10.85
CA PHE A 442 -7.35 -21.26 11.42
C PHE A 442 -6.54 -20.24 12.22
N LEU A 443 -6.32 -19.02 11.70
CA LEU A 443 -5.59 -17.96 12.41
C LEU A 443 -6.28 -17.58 13.73
N GLU A 444 -7.60 -17.41 13.71
CA GLU A 444 -8.41 -17.12 14.91
C GLU A 444 -8.27 -18.22 15.98
N SER A 445 -8.12 -19.49 15.58
CA SER A 445 -7.91 -20.59 16.53
C SER A 445 -6.53 -20.56 17.21
N VAL A 446 -5.52 -20.03 16.53
CA VAL A 446 -4.15 -19.90 17.07
C VAL A 446 -4.07 -18.75 18.07
N ASP A 447 -4.70 -17.61 17.76
CA ASP A 447 -4.75 -16.46 18.67
C ASP A 447 -5.48 -16.80 19.99
N LEU A 448 -6.52 -17.63 19.93
CA LEU A 448 -7.25 -18.10 21.12
C LEU A 448 -6.39 -19.02 22.00
N ALA A 449 -5.55 -19.89 21.42
CA ALA A 449 -4.68 -20.79 22.16
C ALA A 449 -3.55 -20.04 22.91
N ASP A 450 -3.01 -18.97 22.32
CA ASP A 450 -2.01 -18.13 22.98
C ASP A 450 -2.61 -17.23 24.08
N SER A 451 -3.87 -16.78 23.92
CA SER A 451 -4.57 -16.01 24.96
C SER A 451 -4.85 -16.82 26.24
N GLN A 452 -5.11 -18.13 26.13
CA GLN A 452 -5.33 -19.01 27.29
C GLN A 452 -4.04 -19.35 28.05
N ASN A 453 -2.87 -19.24 27.42
CA ASN A 453 -1.58 -19.44 28.09
C ASN A 453 -1.11 -18.20 28.87
N MET A 454 -1.73 -17.03 28.68
CA MET A 454 -1.23 -15.76 29.22
C MET A 454 -1.80 -15.35 30.59
N GLU A 455 -2.88 -15.97 31.07
CA GLU A 455 -3.44 -15.67 32.41
C GLU A 455 -2.60 -16.19 33.58
N SER A 456 -1.53 -16.96 33.33
CA SER A 456 -0.64 -17.48 34.38
C SER A 456 0.63 -16.65 34.65
N MET A 457 0.87 -15.55 33.92
CA MET A 457 2.04 -14.68 34.14
C MET A 457 1.72 -13.21 33.89
N SER A 458 0.91 -12.60 34.76
CA SER A 458 0.81 -11.13 34.83
C SER A 458 0.93 -10.63 36.26
N SER A 459 2.15 -10.57 36.77
CA SER A 459 2.50 -9.80 37.96
C SER A 459 4.00 -9.52 38.03
N VAL A 460 4.54 -8.74 37.10
CA VAL A 460 5.75 -7.95 37.36
C VAL A 460 5.65 -6.60 36.65
N GLU A 461 5.98 -5.57 37.40
CA GLU A 461 5.74 -4.16 37.18
C GLU A 461 6.53 -3.56 36.02
N LEU A 462 5.91 -2.56 35.41
CA LEU A 462 6.43 -1.76 34.32
C LEU A 462 7.31 -0.63 34.88
N ASP A 463 8.56 -0.92 35.23
CA ASP A 463 9.61 0.11 35.28
C ASP A 463 11.02 -0.48 35.12
N GLY A 464 11.88 0.23 34.38
CA GLY A 464 13.32 0.06 34.40
C GLY A 464 13.94 -1.10 33.58
N THR A 465 14.59 -0.71 32.48
CA THR A 465 15.71 -1.44 31.82
C THR A 465 15.33 -2.67 30.98
N PHE A 466 15.55 -2.53 29.66
CA PHE A 466 15.57 -3.62 28.68
C PHE A 466 16.36 -4.83 29.20
N SER A 467 15.66 -5.87 29.63
CA SER A 467 16.19 -7.18 29.98
C SER A 467 16.26 -8.09 28.75
N ASP A 468 17.00 -7.65 27.73
CA ASP A 468 17.26 -8.44 26.51
C ASP A 468 18.70 -9.04 26.50
N PHE A 469 19.37 -9.06 27.66
CA PHE A 469 20.80 -9.34 27.75
C PHE A 469 21.19 -10.82 27.80
N THR A 470 20.30 -11.73 28.21
CA THR A 470 20.70 -13.13 28.43
C THR A 470 20.63 -14.00 27.18
N ASP A 471 19.74 -13.72 26.22
CA ASP A 471 19.65 -14.52 24.99
C ASP A 471 20.52 -13.96 23.85
N LEU A 472 20.85 -12.67 23.90
CA LEU A 472 21.79 -12.03 22.97
C LEU A 472 23.23 -12.52 23.19
N GLU A 473 23.58 -12.95 24.41
CA GLU A 473 24.93 -13.41 24.76
C GLU A 473 25.27 -14.79 24.13
N SER A 474 24.26 -15.64 23.91
CA SER A 474 24.41 -16.93 23.21
C SER A 474 24.57 -16.75 21.70
N HIS A 475 23.83 -15.80 21.10
CA HIS A 475 23.89 -15.47 19.68
C HIS A 475 25.13 -14.62 19.30
N LEU A 476 25.62 -13.73 20.17
CA LEU A 476 26.88 -12.99 19.96
C LEU A 476 28.12 -13.90 20.03
N GLN A 477 28.02 -15.07 20.65
CA GLN A 477 29.12 -16.05 20.64
C GLN A 477 29.34 -16.67 19.24
N ARG A 478 28.32 -16.77 18.38
CA ARG A 478 28.42 -17.28 17.00
C ARG A 478 28.91 -16.24 15.99
N CYS A 479 28.47 -14.98 16.09
CA CYS A 479 28.81 -13.92 15.13
C CYS A 479 30.24 -13.33 15.26
N GLN A 480 31.11 -13.85 16.15
CA GLN A 480 32.46 -13.34 16.37
C GLN A 480 33.59 -14.20 15.73
N GLN A 481 33.27 -15.06 14.76
CA GLN A 481 34.26 -15.91 14.07
C GLN A 481 34.68 -15.44 12.67
N LEU A 482 34.26 -14.25 12.23
CA LEU A 482 34.91 -13.54 11.13
C LEU A 482 35.57 -12.28 11.71
N PRO A 483 36.83 -11.97 11.37
CA PRO A 483 37.44 -10.74 11.83
C PRO A 483 36.65 -9.57 11.22
N VAL A 484 36.02 -8.77 12.08
CA VAL A 484 35.30 -7.55 11.67
C VAL A 484 36.28 -6.52 11.07
N THR A 485 37.57 -6.66 11.38
CA THR A 485 38.66 -5.82 10.88
C THR A 485 39.46 -6.56 9.80
N VAL A 486 39.52 -6.00 8.60
CA VAL A 486 40.36 -6.51 7.49
C VAL A 486 41.71 -5.81 7.56
N LEU A 487 42.78 -6.55 7.84
CA LEU A 487 44.15 -6.02 7.79
C LEU A 487 44.62 -6.02 6.33
N THR A 488 44.86 -4.84 5.78
CA THR A 488 45.32 -4.64 4.39
C THR A 488 46.84 -4.69 4.25
N ASP A 489 47.58 -4.76 5.36
CA ASP A 489 49.05 -4.75 5.43
C ASP A 489 49.55 -5.81 6.43
N HIS A 490 50.85 -6.14 6.39
CA HIS A 490 51.52 -7.16 7.23
C HIS A 490 50.92 -8.58 7.13
N GLN A 491 50.55 -9.01 5.92
CA GLN A 491 50.00 -10.35 5.67
C GLN A 491 51.01 -11.48 5.86
N ASP A 492 52.31 -11.15 5.83
CA ASP A 492 53.45 -12.03 6.07
C ASP A 492 53.56 -12.48 7.53
N LEU A 493 52.98 -11.72 8.47
CA LEU A 493 52.95 -12.09 9.88
C LEU A 493 51.88 -13.15 10.14
N ASN A 494 52.29 -14.23 10.81
CA ASN A 494 51.39 -15.27 11.29
C ASN A 494 50.67 -14.85 12.57
N ASN A 495 49.49 -15.44 12.81
CA ASN A 495 48.73 -15.19 14.03
C ASN A 495 49.52 -15.64 15.27
N THR A 496 49.78 -14.70 16.16
CA THR A 496 50.47 -14.91 17.45
C THR A 496 49.45 -15.00 18.58
N GLU A 497 49.65 -15.94 19.50
CA GLU A 497 48.80 -16.08 20.68
C GLU A 497 48.99 -14.93 21.67
N LEU A 498 47.90 -14.48 22.30
CA LEU A 498 47.90 -13.42 23.31
C LEU A 498 48.87 -13.70 24.47
N LYS A 499 48.99 -14.97 24.89
CA LYS A 499 49.89 -15.38 25.98
C LYS A 499 51.35 -15.10 25.64
N THR A 500 51.75 -15.30 24.39
CA THR A 500 53.12 -15.05 23.91
C THR A 500 53.45 -13.56 23.95
N ILE A 501 52.47 -12.72 23.60
CA ILE A 501 52.63 -11.26 23.59
C ILE A 501 52.76 -10.71 25.01
N MET A 502 51.92 -11.19 25.94
CA MET A 502 51.97 -10.78 27.34
C MET A 502 53.30 -11.08 28.03
N ASN A 503 54.05 -12.06 27.53
CA ASN A 503 55.34 -12.47 28.08
C ASN A 503 56.55 -11.93 27.29
N SER A 504 56.31 -11.10 26.28
CA SER A 504 57.36 -10.54 25.42
C SER A 504 57.79 -9.15 25.87
N THR A 505 59.06 -8.81 25.61
CA THR A 505 59.58 -7.46 25.84
C THR A 505 59.38 -6.59 24.61
N ALA A 506 58.82 -5.40 24.81
CA ALA A 506 58.64 -4.42 23.75
C ALA A 506 59.99 -3.85 23.25
N PRO A 507 60.10 -3.41 21.98
CA PRO A 507 59.05 -3.37 20.96
C PRO A 507 59.10 -4.59 20.01
N GLN A 508 57.93 -5.20 19.77
CA GLN A 508 57.77 -6.25 18.76
C GLN A 508 56.42 -6.07 18.04
N GLN A 509 56.35 -6.54 16.78
CA GLN A 509 55.15 -6.50 15.96
C GLN A 509 54.52 -7.89 15.91
N TYR A 510 53.21 -7.95 16.15
CA TYR A 510 52.46 -9.20 16.18
C TYR A 510 51.15 -9.04 15.42
N ARG A 511 50.75 -10.11 14.72
CA ARG A 511 49.39 -10.24 14.22
C ARG A 511 48.56 -11.03 15.20
N ILE A 512 47.45 -10.47 15.65
CA ILE A 512 46.58 -11.14 16.62
C ILE A 512 45.17 -11.31 16.10
N ARG A 513 44.55 -12.41 16.52
CA ARG A 513 43.12 -12.62 16.42
C ARG A 513 42.54 -12.74 17.82
N ALA A 514 41.80 -11.72 18.25
CA ALA A 514 41.22 -11.66 19.58
C ALA A 514 39.73 -11.36 19.51
N LYS A 515 38.98 -11.91 20.48
CA LYS A 515 37.56 -11.64 20.67
C LYS A 515 37.41 -10.48 21.65
N LEU A 516 36.78 -9.39 21.22
CA LEU A 516 36.40 -8.29 22.11
C LEU A 516 35.35 -8.80 23.10
N ARG A 517 35.75 -9.05 24.34
CA ARG A 517 34.83 -9.50 25.42
C ARG A 517 34.04 -8.35 26.01
N THR A 518 34.74 -7.26 26.28
CA THR A 518 34.16 -6.04 26.83
C THR A 518 34.88 -4.86 26.18
N TYR A 519 34.20 -3.74 26.10
CA TYR A 519 34.79 -2.48 25.66
C TYR A 519 34.54 -1.42 26.72
N LYS A 520 35.47 -0.47 26.79
CA LYS A 520 35.30 0.75 27.57
C LYS A 520 35.60 1.93 26.65
N PRO A 521 34.78 2.98 26.69
CA PRO A 521 33.62 3.19 27.57
C PRO A 521 32.34 2.47 27.12
N GLN A 522 31.42 2.20 28.05
CA GLN A 522 30.15 1.49 27.77
C GLN A 522 29.15 2.34 26.98
N LYS A 523 29.17 3.66 27.19
CA LYS A 523 28.42 4.61 26.35
C LYS A 523 29.22 4.85 25.07
N LEU A 524 28.76 4.33 23.93
CA LEU A 524 29.51 4.41 22.66
C LEU A 524 29.91 5.85 22.25
N HIS A 525 29.09 6.86 22.54
CA HIS A 525 29.43 8.26 22.25
C HIS A 525 30.66 8.76 23.03
N GLN A 526 31.01 8.15 24.17
CA GLN A 526 32.23 8.44 24.93
C GLN A 526 33.49 7.78 24.32
N SER A 527 33.30 6.85 23.36
CA SER A 527 34.43 6.28 22.61
C SER A 527 35.06 7.29 21.66
N VAL A 528 34.32 8.37 21.35
CA VAL A 528 34.80 9.55 20.66
C VAL A 528 35.06 10.62 21.70
N LYS A 529 36.27 11.17 21.69
CA LYS A 529 36.67 12.27 22.57
C LYS A 529 37.05 13.47 21.74
N LEU A 530 36.73 14.65 22.26
CA LEU A 530 37.21 15.90 21.70
C LEU A 530 38.70 16.01 22.05
N HIS A 531 39.57 15.97 21.04
CA HIS A 531 41.03 16.06 21.21
C HIS A 531 41.55 17.38 20.66
N CYS A 532 42.38 18.07 21.45
CA CYS A 532 43.07 19.27 21.00
C CYS A 532 44.52 18.93 20.73
N SER A 533 44.94 19.01 19.47
CA SER A 533 46.32 18.76 19.05
C SER A 533 47.35 19.74 19.65
N LYS A 534 46.94 20.93 20.08
CA LYS A 534 47.83 21.94 20.67
C LYS A 534 48.19 21.65 22.13
N CYS A 535 47.20 21.28 22.94
CA CYS A 535 47.34 21.11 24.39
C CYS A 535 47.19 19.66 24.85
N ASN A 536 46.95 18.72 23.91
CA ASN A 536 46.69 17.29 24.14
C ASN A 536 45.57 16.98 25.14
N SER A 537 44.69 17.97 25.39
CA SER A 537 43.50 17.78 26.20
C SER A 537 42.50 16.87 25.50
N LEU A 538 41.84 16.02 26.29
CA LEU A 538 40.80 15.08 25.88
C LEU A 538 39.55 15.34 26.70
N GLN A 539 38.45 15.70 26.04
CA GLN A 539 37.16 15.97 26.68
C GLN A 539 36.08 15.00 26.18
N GLU A 540 35.16 14.62 27.07
CA GLU A 540 34.02 13.76 26.75
C GLU A 540 32.95 14.51 25.95
N VAL A 541 32.29 13.81 25.03
CA VAL A 541 31.09 14.33 24.35
C VAL A 541 29.90 14.24 25.33
N PRO A 542 29.17 15.33 25.60
CA PRO A 542 28.05 15.30 26.54
C PRO A 542 26.91 14.40 26.02
N ASP A 543 26.23 13.73 26.95
CA ASP A 543 24.98 13.06 26.64
C ASP A 543 23.80 14.05 26.55
N GLY A 544 22.60 13.54 26.26
CA GLY A 544 21.40 14.37 26.08
C GLY A 544 21.05 15.19 27.31
N ASP A 545 21.19 14.60 28.50
CA ASP A 545 20.86 15.25 29.76
C ASP A 545 21.90 16.33 30.09
N VAL A 546 23.20 16.02 29.96
CA VAL A 546 24.28 17.02 30.15
C VAL A 546 24.14 18.17 29.16
N PHE A 547 23.77 17.90 27.90
CA PHE A 547 23.55 18.96 26.93
C PHE A 547 22.32 19.82 27.28
N ASP A 548 21.22 19.23 27.76
CA ASP A 548 20.07 19.99 28.25
C ASP A 548 20.45 20.86 29.46
N PHE A 549 21.28 20.35 30.38
CA PHE A 549 21.83 21.15 31.48
C PHE A 549 22.68 22.33 31.00
N ILE A 550 23.50 22.15 29.96
CA ILE A 550 24.31 23.24 29.38
C ILE A 550 23.40 24.33 28.79
N LEU A 551 22.37 23.92 28.03
CA LEU A 551 21.38 24.85 27.46
C LEU A 551 20.61 25.58 28.58
N GLN A 552 20.14 24.86 29.59
CA GLN A 552 19.45 25.46 30.74
C GLN A 552 20.35 26.42 31.52
N ARG A 553 21.63 26.09 31.70
CA ARG A 553 22.60 26.96 32.37
C ARG A 553 22.86 28.25 31.58
N SER A 554 22.93 28.14 30.25
CA SER A 554 23.04 29.33 29.38
C SER A 554 21.79 30.21 29.42
N ALA A 555 20.62 29.61 29.64
CA ALA A 555 19.33 30.31 29.75
C ALA A 555 19.08 31.01 31.10
N ILE A 556 20.00 30.93 32.07
CA ILE A 556 19.91 31.65 33.36
C ILE A 556 20.16 33.15 33.17
N THR A 557 21.05 33.50 32.24
CA THR A 557 21.33 34.88 31.88
C THR A 557 20.33 35.32 30.82
N ASP A 558 19.61 36.40 31.09
CA ASP A 558 18.68 36.97 30.10
C ASP A 558 19.46 37.43 28.85
N PRO A 559 18.93 37.20 27.63
CA PRO A 559 19.51 37.72 26.40
C PRO A 559 19.76 39.22 26.49
N ASN A 560 20.97 39.67 26.12
CA ASN A 560 21.31 41.09 26.13
C ASN A 560 20.44 41.87 25.11
N PRO A 561 19.57 42.79 25.56
CA PRO A 561 18.70 43.53 24.66
C PRO A 561 19.45 44.54 23.77
N GLU A 562 20.71 44.87 24.07
CA GLU A 562 21.51 45.78 23.26
C GLU A 562 22.09 45.09 22.00
N LEU A 563 22.09 43.76 21.95
CA LEU A 563 22.56 42.96 20.80
C LEU A 563 21.45 42.64 19.78
N HIS A 564 20.37 43.41 19.79
CA HIS A 564 19.31 43.32 18.79
C HIS A 564 19.73 43.95 17.46
N ASN A 565 19.69 43.14 16.39
CA ASN A 565 19.86 43.54 14.99
C ASN A 565 21.21 44.19 14.67
N THR A 566 22.14 43.38 14.14
CA THR A 566 23.41 43.86 13.60
C THR A 566 23.34 43.98 12.07
N SER A 567 24.44 44.35 11.42
CA SER A 567 24.52 44.36 9.95
C SER A 567 24.28 42.98 9.32
N TRP A 568 24.52 41.90 10.06
CA TRP A 568 24.58 40.53 9.54
C TRP A 568 23.60 39.54 10.19
N TYR A 569 22.79 39.95 11.18
CA TYR A 569 21.66 39.14 11.68
C TYR A 569 20.50 39.99 12.23
N ASP A 570 19.29 39.43 12.19
CA ASP A 570 18.06 39.96 12.80
C ASP A 570 17.62 39.12 14.01
N SER A 571 17.31 39.76 15.12
CA SER A 571 16.94 39.12 16.38
C SER A 571 15.43 39.22 16.65
N VAL A 572 14.80 38.12 17.05
CA VAL A 572 13.42 38.09 17.56
C VAL A 572 13.42 37.47 18.94
N MET A 573 12.84 38.17 19.92
CA MET A 573 12.68 37.65 21.28
C MET A 573 11.27 37.14 21.52
N TRP A 574 11.20 36.01 22.21
CA TRP A 574 9.98 35.42 22.74
C TRP A 574 10.09 35.20 24.25
N THR A 575 9.01 35.51 24.97
CA THR A 575 8.87 35.11 26.37
C THR A 575 7.92 33.93 26.44
N THR A 576 8.33 32.86 27.11
CA THR A 576 7.50 31.66 27.27
C THR A 576 6.33 31.91 28.23
N GLN A 577 5.19 31.26 27.97
CA GLN A 577 3.97 31.37 28.80
C GLN A 577 4.01 30.47 30.06
N ASP A 578 5.13 29.78 30.31
CA ASP A 578 5.32 28.94 31.48
C ASP A 578 5.53 29.79 32.75
N GLN A 579 5.33 29.18 33.93
CA GLN A 579 5.43 29.85 35.25
C GLN A 579 6.79 30.52 35.52
N LYS A 580 7.81 30.27 34.69
CA LYS A 580 9.17 30.81 34.81
C LYS A 580 9.50 31.96 33.86
N GLN A 581 8.59 32.37 32.95
CA GLN A 581 8.76 33.49 32.01
C GLN A 581 10.16 33.58 31.36
N ARG A 582 10.64 32.48 30.79
CA ARG A 582 11.98 32.45 30.18
C ARG A 582 12.00 33.26 28.89
N LYS A 583 13.07 34.00 28.66
CA LYS A 583 13.32 34.74 27.41
C LYS A 583 14.15 33.87 26.46
N ILE A 584 13.65 33.68 25.25
CA ILE A 584 14.30 32.96 24.16
C ILE A 584 14.54 33.97 23.04
N ALA A 585 15.78 34.12 22.60
CA ALA A 585 16.12 34.94 21.44
C ALA A 585 16.49 34.04 20.26
N ILE A 586 15.97 34.37 19.08
CA ILE A 586 16.31 33.73 17.81
C ILE A 586 16.92 34.77 16.90
N HIS A 587 18.10 34.49 16.38
CA HIS A 587 18.82 35.36 15.47
C HIS A 587 18.87 34.73 14.07
N PHE A 588 18.31 35.42 13.09
CA PHE A 588 18.30 35.04 11.68
C PHE A 588 19.50 35.68 10.98
N VAL A 589 20.43 34.88 10.48
CA VAL A 589 21.61 35.39 9.79
C VAL A 589 21.21 35.95 8.42
N ARG A 590 21.54 37.21 8.15
CA ARG A 590 21.30 37.88 6.87
C ARG A 590 22.37 37.43 5.87
N HIS A 591 21.94 36.86 4.76
CA HIS A 591 22.80 36.56 3.62
C HIS A 591 22.06 36.98 2.34
N ASP A 592 22.75 37.69 1.43
CA ASP A 592 22.16 38.33 0.24
C ASP A 592 21.43 37.38 -0.73
N GLU A 593 21.51 36.06 -0.53
CA GLU A 593 20.93 35.05 -1.43
C GLU A 593 19.98 34.04 -0.75
N MET A 594 19.75 34.11 0.58
CA MET A 594 19.08 33.02 1.34
C MET A 594 17.64 33.28 1.80
N LEU A 595 16.95 34.30 1.25
CA LEU A 595 15.58 34.64 1.66
C LEU A 595 14.50 34.11 0.71
N ARG A 596 14.48 32.79 0.42
CA ARG A 596 13.33 32.21 -0.30
C ARG A 596 12.69 31.00 0.39
N GLN A 597 13.40 30.24 1.23
CA GLN A 597 12.86 29.04 1.90
C GLN A 597 13.50 28.78 3.29
N PRO A 598 12.70 28.45 4.34
CA PRO A 598 13.21 28.16 5.70
C PRO A 598 14.25 27.04 5.77
N GLU A 599 14.13 26.06 4.88
CA GLU A 599 14.96 24.86 4.80
C GLU A 599 16.41 25.17 4.43
N ASP A 600 16.67 26.40 3.98
CA ASP A 600 17.98 26.90 3.60
C ASP A 600 18.56 27.90 4.61
N THR A 601 17.79 28.35 5.60
CA THR A 601 18.24 29.39 6.54
C THR A 601 19.12 28.86 7.68
N LEU A 602 20.16 29.62 8.03
CA LEU A 602 20.98 29.47 9.24
C LEU A 602 20.36 30.27 10.39
N LEU A 603 20.14 29.61 11.53
CA LEU A 603 19.47 30.18 12.68
C LEU A 603 20.36 30.04 13.92
N MET A 604 20.47 31.12 14.71
CA MET A 604 21.12 31.08 16.02
C MET A 604 20.05 31.19 17.11
N ILE A 605 20.21 30.45 18.20
CA ILE A 605 19.25 30.43 19.31
C ILE A 605 19.94 30.61 20.65
N GLU A 606 19.37 31.49 21.46
CA GLU A 606 19.75 31.76 22.85
C GLU A 606 18.56 31.48 23.78
N GLY A 607 18.82 30.84 24.93
CA GLY A 607 17.80 30.56 25.95
C GLY A 607 16.86 29.39 25.64
N GLY A 608 17.06 28.66 24.55
CA GLY A 608 16.23 27.52 24.14
C GLY A 608 16.53 26.22 24.89
N THR A 609 15.50 25.43 25.17
CA THR A 609 15.63 24.05 25.70
C THR A 609 16.03 23.06 24.62
N LEU A 610 16.52 21.88 25.02
CA LEU A 610 16.87 20.82 24.07
C LEU A 610 15.72 20.48 23.11
N LYS A 611 14.47 20.39 23.62
CA LYS A 611 13.28 20.08 22.80
C LYS A 611 12.98 21.18 21.77
N GLU A 612 13.14 22.45 22.14
CA GLU A 612 12.91 23.60 21.26
C GLU A 612 13.97 23.66 20.17
N VAL A 613 15.25 23.45 20.53
CA VAL A 613 16.37 23.37 19.59
C VAL A 613 16.14 22.25 18.57
N TRP A 614 15.77 21.05 19.01
CA TRP A 614 15.45 19.94 18.10
C TRP A 614 14.25 20.25 17.19
N LYS A 615 13.25 20.98 17.68
CA LYS A 615 12.11 21.39 16.86
C LYS A 615 12.53 22.34 15.74
N LEU A 616 13.49 23.23 16.00
CA LEU A 616 14.05 24.14 14.99
C LEU A 616 14.90 23.41 13.96
N THR A 617 15.72 22.43 14.37
CA THR A 617 16.54 21.63 13.43
C THR A 617 15.73 20.82 12.41
N LYS A 618 14.43 20.61 12.65
CA LYS A 618 13.52 19.95 11.69
C LYS A 618 13.04 20.88 10.58
N ARG A 619 13.12 22.19 10.78
CA ARG A 619 12.57 23.21 9.88
C ARG A 619 13.65 24.08 9.23
N PHE A 620 14.78 24.26 9.90
CA PHE A 620 15.89 25.09 9.44
C PHE A 620 17.12 24.23 9.13
N LYS A 621 17.92 24.65 8.14
CA LYS A 621 19.10 23.90 7.67
C LYS A 621 20.09 23.63 8.78
N CYS A 622 20.36 24.67 9.56
CA CYS A 622 21.44 24.73 10.52
C CYS A 622 20.98 25.57 11.72
N VAL A 623 21.16 25.03 12.92
CA VAL A 623 20.86 25.70 14.19
C VAL A 623 22.13 25.80 15.02
N ILE A 624 22.48 27.01 15.46
CA ILE A 624 23.66 27.31 16.26
C ILE A 624 23.20 27.77 17.65
N PRO A 625 23.48 27.02 18.73
CA PRO A 625 23.28 27.49 20.09
C PRO A 625 24.30 28.60 20.43
N VAL A 626 23.82 29.75 20.91
CA VAL A 626 24.65 30.91 21.26
C VAL A 626 24.26 31.48 22.63
N ARG A 627 25.13 32.32 23.19
CA ARG A 627 24.89 33.15 24.37
C ARG A 627 25.31 34.60 24.09
N SER A 628 24.62 35.55 24.69
CA SER A 628 24.99 36.96 24.64
C SER A 628 26.10 37.28 25.66
N THR A 629 27.00 38.17 25.25
CA THR A 629 27.96 38.83 26.14
C THR A 629 27.66 40.33 26.22
N GLU A 630 28.52 41.10 26.90
CA GLU A 630 28.40 42.56 26.93
C GLU A 630 28.61 43.20 25.53
N VAL A 631 29.26 42.50 24.58
CA VAL A 631 29.73 43.12 23.32
C VAL A 631 29.28 42.36 22.06
N ASP A 632 29.12 41.04 22.10
CA ASP A 632 28.69 40.22 20.93
C ASP A 632 28.01 38.89 21.32
N LEU A 633 27.48 38.16 20.34
CA LEU A 633 27.03 36.78 20.48
C LEU A 633 28.23 35.81 20.43
N GLU A 634 28.36 34.98 21.45
CA GLU A 634 29.38 33.93 21.50
C GLU A 634 28.73 32.54 21.37
N LEU A 635 29.50 31.59 20.85
CA LEU A 635 29.15 30.17 20.94
C LEU A 635 29.09 29.74 22.41
N LEU A 636 28.25 28.74 22.69
CA LEU A 636 28.31 28.04 23.97
C LEU A 636 29.70 27.42 24.19
N ASP A 637 30.01 27.07 25.44
CA ASP A 637 31.30 26.48 25.77
C ASP A 637 31.61 25.22 24.93
N LEU A 638 32.89 24.83 24.86
CA LEU A 638 33.37 23.72 24.02
C LEU A 638 32.74 22.35 24.36
N SER A 639 31.99 22.26 25.46
CA SER A 639 31.22 21.08 25.83
C SER A 639 29.90 21.01 25.07
N ALA A 640 29.44 22.08 24.42
CA ALA A 640 28.25 22.11 23.57
C ALA A 640 28.59 21.96 22.08
N PRO A 641 27.69 21.37 21.28
CA PRO A 641 27.80 21.43 19.83
C PRO A 641 27.61 22.87 19.34
N PHE A 642 28.54 23.35 18.50
CA PHE A 642 28.44 24.68 17.90
C PHE A 642 27.45 24.72 16.74
N LEU A 643 27.14 23.57 16.13
CA LEU A 643 26.22 23.49 14.99
C LEU A 643 25.40 22.20 15.05
N LEU A 644 24.10 22.34 14.79
CA LEU A 644 23.13 21.26 14.74
C LEU A 644 22.45 21.25 13.36
N GLN A 645 22.48 20.10 12.69
CA GLN A 645 21.90 19.91 11.36
C GLN A 645 21.10 18.62 11.31
N GLY A 646 19.78 18.72 11.25
CA GLY A 646 18.89 17.56 11.39
C GLY A 646 19.20 16.81 12.69
N ASN A 647 19.71 15.58 12.60
CA ASN A 647 20.12 14.76 13.75
C ASN A 647 21.63 14.76 14.03
N VAL A 648 22.42 15.52 13.26
CA VAL A 648 23.88 15.58 13.35
C VAL A 648 24.31 16.73 14.27
N LYS A 649 25.27 16.46 15.15
CA LYS A 649 25.88 17.44 16.07
C LYS A 649 27.33 17.66 15.68
N TYR A 650 27.72 18.91 15.48
CA TYR A 650 29.09 19.30 15.20
C TYR A 650 29.69 19.96 16.44
N TYR A 651 30.85 19.46 16.87
CA TYR A 651 31.60 19.98 18.01
C TYR A 651 32.87 20.65 17.52
N GLY A 652 33.17 21.82 18.06
CA GLY A 652 34.38 22.57 17.79
C GLY A 652 35.28 22.36 18.99
N TYR A 653 36.49 21.86 18.76
CA TYR A 653 37.45 21.70 19.84
C TYR A 653 38.76 22.37 19.44
N GLY A 654 39.09 23.44 20.15
CA GLY A 654 40.33 24.17 20.00
C GLY A 654 40.68 24.79 21.35
N CYS A 655 41.95 24.72 21.74
CA CYS A 655 42.42 25.53 22.86
C CYS A 655 42.21 27.01 22.47
N LEU A 656 41.43 27.75 23.27
CA LEU A 656 41.34 29.21 23.19
C LEU A 656 42.77 29.73 23.42
N GLN A 657 43.52 29.97 22.35
CA GLN A 657 44.62 30.91 22.44
C GLN A 657 43.96 32.26 22.59
N LEU A 658 43.95 32.74 23.84
CA LEU A 658 44.05 34.17 24.11
C LEU A 658 45.00 34.77 23.07
N PHE A 659 44.45 35.57 22.18
CA PHE A 659 45.17 36.67 21.56
C PHE A 659 44.54 37.95 22.08
#